data_AF-A0A7R9QR68-F1
#
_entry.id   AF-A0A7R9QR68-F1
#
_cell.length_a   1.000
_cell.length_b   1.000
_cell.length_c   1.000
_cell.angle_alpha   90.00
_cell.angle_beta   90.00
_cell.angle_gamma   90.00
#
_symmetry.space_group_name_H-M   'P 1'
#
loop_
_entity.id
_entity.type
_entity.pdbx_description
1 polymer ?
#
loop_
_entity_poly.entity_id
_entity_poly.type
_entity_poly.pdbx_seq_one_letter_code
_entity_poly.pdbx_strand_id
1 'polypeptide(L)'
;MSTSLDDIVISGMSGRFPLSDSVDELARNLFSGVDLITESDSRWPKNFCDISSRMGRIESYDRFDANFFGITTEVAEDLDPQIRMLLEVAYEAIMDSENISYYMNLKGPSIVVDTACSSSLSALNLAINDLLLGKTDQAIVGGTHMLFNPIFSQYKQYIGMCSPRGVSAVLDESADGYVKSDAVCCLFLQRANDAHRVYGRVVSARMGMDGYKTCGKFFPSSEAQEALMIEAYKCENIDPLKLTYFEAHATGTKVGDTVEMKAVYKAYCEAPARKDPLPIGCLKSSMGHSEGASGVAAIIKVLISYENESIPPNLNLKNLKQELKPYFPPLLPINKTLPYKPGSIIIKKIKEENNEIQYNYKKQIGVMTEKSVRQLWLLFPGLGGQWTAMAKALMPIKIFADKVEECHQILQEFGIDLKDMLLSEDKTLMSTMTAKFCSTTAIEIALYEVMKAIDMTPDGIIGHSFGEIACAYADGCLSTREAMVVTYIRGRVTESDTKLPKSLMAVVGLSELETLKRCPKGTDIAYSNGLPLHSRYMITSKQPMIDNIEKYVAKPKLRSKKWLSTAVTPEDIDNESLRYASGEYFAHNLVSRVRFYETLKQLPSNAVVLELGPHSLFKRIVTETLPNSTHISLMKKDSNHSNLDLFMSGLATIYELGFNPSIDKLYARVEWPVARNTQSISSLIKWDHSLQYDRKIYPKMYNRVNASDMNVWISPHVKEDAFYYDHRLDGDVLFPATGYLLL
;
A
#
# COMPACT_ATOMS: atom_id res chain seq x y z
N MET A 1 13.37 -22.06 20.68
CA MET A 1 13.58 -20.70 21.19
C MET A 1 12.24 -20.23 21.71
N SER A 2 12.15 -19.74 22.95
CA SER A 2 10.89 -19.20 23.48
C SER A 2 10.74 -17.74 23.02
N THR A 3 9.91 -17.52 22.02
CA THR A 3 9.34 -16.21 21.67
C THR A 3 8.66 -15.64 22.91
N SER A 4 9.05 -14.43 23.31
CA SER A 4 8.43 -13.76 24.44
C SER A 4 7.12 -13.11 23.99
N LEU A 5 6.17 -12.90 24.90
CA LEU A 5 5.04 -11.99 24.65
C LEU A 5 5.52 -10.55 24.36
N ASP A 6 6.76 -10.23 24.74
CA ASP A 6 7.47 -9.02 24.34
C ASP A 6 7.58 -8.80 22.82
N ASP A 7 7.37 -9.85 22.00
CA ASP A 7 7.55 -9.80 20.56
C ASP A 7 6.25 -9.50 19.76
N ILE A 8 5.05 -9.45 20.36
CA ILE A 8 3.79 -9.27 19.59
C ILE A 8 3.26 -7.83 19.64
N VAL A 9 3.05 -7.26 18.45
CA VAL A 9 2.59 -5.87 18.27
C VAL A 9 1.31 -5.77 17.44
N ILE A 10 0.50 -4.78 17.77
CA ILE A 10 -0.55 -4.24 16.89
C ILE A 10 0.13 -3.18 16.02
N SER A 11 0.12 -3.41 14.71
CA SER A 11 0.89 -2.62 13.74
C SER A 11 0.03 -1.82 12.77
N GLY A 12 -1.26 -2.13 12.66
CA GLY A 12 -2.22 -1.37 11.88
C GLY A 12 -3.64 -1.57 12.39
N MET A 13 -4.51 -0.59 12.13
CA MET A 13 -5.92 -0.62 12.53
C MET A 13 -6.81 0.10 11.50
N SER A 14 -8.03 -0.41 11.32
CA SER A 14 -9.10 0.34 10.64
C SER A 14 -10.49 -0.01 11.20
N GLY A 15 -11.49 0.78 10.83
CA GLY A 15 -12.89 0.45 11.05
C GLY A 15 -13.89 1.49 10.54
N ARG A 16 -15.14 1.04 10.44
CA ARG A 16 -16.36 1.83 10.27
C ARG A 16 -17.16 1.76 11.57
N PHE A 17 -17.62 2.91 12.03
CA PHE A 17 -18.32 3.10 13.31
C PHE A 17 -19.50 4.08 13.11
N PRO A 18 -20.38 4.25 14.10
CA PRO A 18 -21.48 5.19 13.98
C PRO A 18 -20.99 6.61 13.69
N LEU A 19 -21.57 7.24 12.65
CA LEU A 19 -21.19 8.56 12.14
C LEU A 19 -19.68 8.74 11.86
N SER A 20 -18.95 7.65 11.61
CA SER A 20 -17.48 7.66 11.42
C SER A 20 -17.06 6.59 10.40
N ASP A 21 -16.72 7.00 9.18
CA ASP A 21 -16.23 6.11 8.11
C ASP A 21 -14.72 5.80 8.23
N SER A 22 -14.05 6.29 9.28
CA SER A 22 -12.65 5.97 9.58
C SER A 22 -12.30 6.07 11.07
N VAL A 23 -11.13 5.55 11.44
CA VAL A 23 -10.54 5.68 12.78
C VAL A 23 -10.28 7.15 13.15
N ASP A 24 -9.83 7.97 12.20
CA ASP A 24 -9.60 9.41 12.40
C ASP A 24 -10.90 10.20 12.58
N GLU A 25 -12.00 9.78 11.93
CA GLU A 25 -13.33 10.33 12.19
C GLU A 25 -13.83 9.95 13.58
N LEU A 26 -13.67 8.69 13.97
CA LEU A 26 -14.02 8.23 15.32
C LEU A 26 -13.22 9.04 16.37
N ALA A 27 -11.91 9.24 16.15
CA ALA A 27 -11.07 10.05 17.03
C ALA A 27 -11.60 11.48 17.19
N ARG A 28 -11.85 12.19 16.08
CA ARG A 28 -12.40 13.56 16.09
C ARG A 28 -13.73 13.63 16.84
N ASN A 29 -14.63 12.68 16.58
CA ASN A 29 -15.93 12.58 17.22
C ASN A 29 -15.82 12.33 18.74
N LEU A 30 -14.96 11.40 19.17
CA LEU A 30 -14.72 11.10 20.59
C LEU A 30 -14.14 12.29 21.36
N PHE A 31 -13.12 12.97 20.81
CA PHE A 31 -12.53 14.13 21.48
C PHE A 31 -13.43 15.36 21.48
N SER A 32 -14.32 15.48 20.50
CA SER A 32 -15.35 16.52 20.43
C SER A 32 -16.58 16.22 21.30
N GLY A 33 -16.64 15.05 21.94
CA GLY A 33 -17.74 14.64 22.81
C GLY A 33 -19.07 14.41 22.08
N VAL A 34 -19.02 14.02 20.80
CA VAL A 34 -20.20 13.76 19.98
C VAL A 34 -20.86 12.45 20.43
N ASP A 35 -22.17 12.50 20.71
CA ASP A 35 -22.99 11.30 20.89
C ASP A 35 -23.30 10.68 19.52
N LEU A 36 -22.70 9.53 19.24
CA LEU A 36 -22.82 8.81 17.97
C LEU A 36 -24.05 7.87 17.96
N ILE A 37 -24.78 7.81 19.08
CA ILE A 37 -26.09 7.19 19.18
C ILE A 37 -27.13 8.22 18.72
N THR A 38 -27.79 7.96 17.59
CA THR A 38 -28.80 8.86 17.02
C THR A 38 -30.14 8.17 16.85
N GLU A 39 -31.23 8.95 16.87
CA GLU A 39 -32.54 8.43 16.49
C GLU A 39 -32.60 8.18 14.98
N SER A 40 -33.22 7.06 14.57
CA SER A 40 -33.36 6.66 13.17
C SER A 40 -34.62 5.85 12.89
N ASP A 41 -35.06 5.88 11.63
CA ASP A 41 -35.95 4.91 10.98
C ASP A 41 -35.23 4.08 9.87
N SER A 42 -33.93 4.31 9.63
CA SER A 42 -33.16 3.73 8.51
C SER A 42 -32.92 2.22 8.56
N ARG A 43 -33.30 1.54 9.65
CA ARG A 43 -33.22 0.08 9.84
C ARG A 43 -34.60 -0.55 10.05
N TRP A 44 -35.43 0.09 10.87
CA TRP A 44 -36.79 -0.30 11.21
C TRP A 44 -37.59 0.93 11.65
N PRO A 45 -38.94 0.92 11.60
CA PRO A 45 -39.77 2.06 12.00
C PRO A 45 -39.56 2.47 13.47
N LYS A 46 -39.54 3.78 13.75
CA LYS A 46 -39.27 4.34 15.11
C LYS A 46 -40.15 3.77 16.23
N ASN A 47 -41.41 3.43 15.92
CA ASN A 47 -42.40 2.95 16.89
C ASN A 47 -42.57 1.41 16.85
N PHE A 48 -41.54 0.67 16.43
CA PHE A 48 -41.60 -0.79 16.38
C PHE A 48 -41.67 -1.37 17.81
N CYS A 49 -42.81 -1.95 18.20
CA CYS A 49 -42.97 -2.73 19.44
C CYS A 49 -42.31 -2.14 20.70
N ASP A 50 -42.43 -0.83 20.89
CA ASP A 50 -41.89 -0.06 22.03
C ASP A 50 -40.36 -0.17 22.24
N ILE A 51 -39.59 -0.57 21.23
CA ILE A 51 -38.11 -0.52 21.29
C ILE A 51 -37.59 0.89 21.03
N SER A 52 -36.46 1.24 21.62
CA SER A 52 -35.86 2.55 21.38
C SER A 52 -35.49 2.75 19.90
N SER A 53 -35.87 3.90 19.36
CA SER A 53 -35.51 4.40 18.02
C SER A 53 -34.04 4.86 17.91
N ARG A 54 -33.33 4.95 19.05
CA ARG A 54 -31.94 5.41 19.15
C ARG A 54 -30.96 4.23 19.03
N MET A 55 -29.98 4.36 18.14
CA MET A 55 -28.94 3.36 17.90
C MET A 55 -27.64 4.00 17.37
N GLY A 56 -26.51 3.34 17.58
CA GLY A 56 -25.31 3.61 16.80
C GLY A 56 -25.43 2.94 15.42
N ARG A 57 -25.33 3.69 14.33
CA ARG A 57 -25.59 3.21 12.95
C ARG A 57 -24.51 3.60 11.96
N ILE A 58 -24.13 2.67 11.10
CA ILE A 58 -23.33 2.94 9.89
C ILE A 58 -24.30 3.22 8.73
N GLU A 59 -24.17 4.38 8.08
CA GLU A 59 -25.07 4.81 6.98
C GLU A 59 -24.63 4.32 5.60
N SER A 60 -23.32 4.07 5.45
CA SER A 60 -22.57 3.78 4.22
C SER A 60 -22.45 2.29 3.87
N TYR A 61 -23.15 1.41 4.60
CA TYR A 61 -23.10 -0.06 4.50
C TYR A 61 -23.62 -0.66 3.18
N ASP A 62 -24.19 0.18 2.32
CA ASP A 62 -24.62 -0.12 0.96
C ASP A 62 -23.52 0.07 -0.09
N ARG A 63 -22.30 0.43 0.30
CA ARG A 63 -21.16 0.67 -0.60
C ARG A 63 -20.11 -0.43 -0.50
N PHE A 64 -19.45 -0.73 -1.63
CA PHE A 64 -18.37 -1.73 -1.72
C PHE A 64 -17.65 -1.69 -3.07
N ASP A 65 -16.31 -1.67 -3.09
CA ASP A 65 -15.52 -1.77 -4.32
C ASP A 65 -15.37 -3.24 -4.77
N ALA A 66 -16.45 -3.81 -5.30
CA ALA A 66 -16.48 -5.23 -5.71
C ALA A 66 -15.44 -5.57 -6.80
N ASN A 67 -15.18 -4.63 -7.71
CA ASN A 67 -14.23 -4.79 -8.80
C ASN A 67 -12.78 -4.95 -8.28
N PHE A 68 -12.38 -4.15 -7.27
CA PHE A 68 -11.08 -4.31 -6.62
C PHE A 68 -10.89 -5.71 -6.02
N PHE A 69 -11.92 -6.26 -5.38
CA PHE A 69 -11.88 -7.60 -4.78
C PHE A 69 -12.13 -8.74 -5.79
N GLY A 70 -12.31 -8.45 -7.08
CA GLY A 70 -12.58 -9.46 -8.11
C GLY A 70 -13.94 -10.16 -7.95
N ILE A 71 -14.91 -9.48 -7.32
CA ILE A 71 -16.27 -9.95 -7.06
C ILE A 71 -17.19 -9.32 -8.10
N THR A 72 -18.07 -10.09 -8.75
CA THR A 72 -19.02 -9.54 -9.72
C THR A 72 -20.15 -8.81 -8.99
N THR A 73 -20.78 -7.82 -9.65
CA THR A 73 -21.84 -7.00 -9.06
C THR A 73 -22.99 -7.85 -8.52
N GLU A 74 -23.35 -8.93 -9.22
CA GLU A 74 -24.42 -9.86 -8.82
C GLU A 74 -24.09 -10.57 -7.50
N VAL A 75 -22.84 -11.03 -7.33
CA VAL A 75 -22.40 -11.67 -6.09
C VAL A 75 -22.30 -10.63 -4.95
N ALA A 76 -21.84 -9.41 -5.26
CA ALA A 76 -21.71 -8.34 -4.28
C ALA A 76 -23.06 -7.83 -3.74
N GLU A 77 -24.14 -7.93 -4.53
CA GLU A 77 -25.51 -7.64 -4.12
C GLU A 77 -25.98 -8.58 -2.99
N ASP A 78 -25.75 -9.89 -3.17
CA ASP A 78 -26.16 -10.94 -2.22
C ASP A 78 -25.35 -10.93 -0.91
N LEU A 79 -24.07 -10.52 -0.95
CA LEU A 79 -23.16 -10.56 0.20
C LEU A 79 -23.72 -9.86 1.46
N ASP A 80 -23.35 -10.38 2.63
CA ASP A 80 -23.61 -9.66 3.88
C ASP A 80 -22.81 -8.34 3.89
N PRO A 81 -23.43 -7.17 4.14
CA PRO A 81 -22.72 -5.90 4.27
C PRO A 81 -21.55 -5.92 5.25
N GLN A 82 -21.62 -6.77 6.30
CA GLN A 82 -20.52 -7.01 7.23
C GLN A 82 -19.28 -7.57 6.52
N ILE A 83 -19.46 -8.50 5.58
CA ILE A 83 -18.36 -9.10 4.81
C ILE A 83 -17.78 -8.07 3.84
N ARG A 84 -18.63 -7.31 3.14
CA ARG A 84 -18.22 -6.23 2.22
C ARG A 84 -17.30 -5.22 2.92
N MET A 85 -17.76 -4.65 4.03
CA MET A 85 -16.97 -3.70 4.82
C MET A 85 -15.74 -4.36 5.47
N LEU A 86 -15.82 -5.61 5.91
CA LEU A 86 -14.67 -6.30 6.54
C LEU A 86 -13.52 -6.53 5.55
N LEU A 87 -13.80 -6.77 4.27
CA LEU A 87 -12.77 -6.88 3.23
C LEU A 87 -12.00 -5.57 3.05
N GLU A 88 -12.70 -4.44 2.93
CA GLU A 88 -12.09 -3.10 2.85
C GLU A 88 -11.30 -2.77 4.12
N VAL A 89 -11.93 -2.91 5.29
CA VAL A 89 -11.34 -2.58 6.59
C VAL A 89 -10.12 -3.46 6.94
N ALA A 90 -10.11 -4.73 6.52
CA ALA A 90 -8.94 -5.60 6.70
C ALA A 90 -7.79 -5.21 5.76
N TYR A 91 -8.08 -4.82 4.51
CA TYR A 91 -7.06 -4.32 3.59
C TYR A 91 -6.47 -2.99 4.09
N GLU A 92 -7.33 -2.07 4.53
CA GLU A 92 -6.92 -0.80 5.14
C GLU A 92 -6.01 -0.99 6.35
N ALA A 93 -6.36 -1.88 7.28
CA ALA A 93 -5.56 -2.15 8.48
C ALA A 93 -4.17 -2.73 8.18
N ILE A 94 -3.98 -3.35 7.00
CA ILE A 94 -2.67 -3.89 6.58
C ILE A 94 -1.84 -2.81 5.90
N MET A 95 -2.45 -2.01 5.02
CA MET A 95 -1.78 -0.86 4.41
C MET A 95 -1.40 0.20 5.44
N ASP A 96 -2.17 0.34 6.52
CA ASP A 96 -1.87 1.14 7.71
C ASP A 96 -0.61 0.71 8.46
N SER A 97 -0.23 -0.57 8.35
CA SER A 97 1.04 -1.09 8.89
C SER A 97 2.24 -0.91 7.93
N GLU A 98 2.05 -0.20 6.82
CA GLU A 98 3.04 -0.01 5.74
C GLU A 98 3.56 -1.33 5.16
N ASN A 99 2.71 -2.37 5.17
CA ASN A 99 3.01 -3.68 4.62
C ASN A 99 2.28 -3.87 3.29
N ILE A 100 3.02 -3.82 2.18
CA ILE A 100 2.48 -3.99 0.82
C ILE A 100 2.22 -5.48 0.54
N SER A 101 1.19 -6.03 1.18
CA SER A 101 0.73 -7.40 0.95
C SER A 101 -0.02 -7.45 -0.38
N TYR A 102 0.71 -7.73 -1.46
CA TYR A 102 0.30 -7.64 -2.87
C TYR A 102 -0.88 -8.59 -3.21
N TYR A 103 -2.10 -8.17 -2.86
CA TYR A 103 -3.38 -8.87 -3.05
C TYR A 103 -3.60 -10.15 -2.21
N MET A 104 -3.19 -10.12 -0.94
CA MET A 104 -3.87 -10.84 0.17
C MET A 104 -4.10 -12.37 0.01
N ASN A 105 -3.15 -13.09 -0.60
CA ASN A 105 -3.15 -14.55 -0.74
C ASN A 105 -2.85 -15.30 0.60
N LEU A 106 -3.68 -15.04 1.61
CA LEU A 106 -3.51 -15.55 2.97
C LEU A 106 -3.86 -17.05 3.03
N LYS A 107 -2.93 -17.85 3.56
CA LYS A 107 -3.03 -19.32 3.64
C LYS A 107 -3.03 -19.86 5.08
N GLY A 108 -3.01 -18.97 6.07
CA GLY A 108 -3.10 -19.30 7.49
C GLY A 108 -4.53 -19.69 7.92
N PRO A 109 -4.74 -19.89 9.23
CA PRO A 109 -6.05 -20.18 9.80
C PRO A 109 -7.07 -19.09 9.46
N SER A 110 -8.27 -19.49 9.05
CA SER A 110 -9.43 -18.62 8.87
C SER A 110 -10.55 -19.14 9.76
N ILE A 111 -10.91 -18.39 10.81
CA ILE A 111 -11.76 -18.85 11.91
C ILE A 111 -12.74 -17.74 12.27
N VAL A 112 -14.03 -18.08 12.34
CA VAL A 112 -15.06 -17.24 12.94
C VAL A 112 -15.27 -17.67 14.38
N VAL A 113 -15.32 -16.71 15.31
CA VAL A 113 -15.47 -16.97 16.75
C VAL A 113 -16.71 -16.26 17.25
N ASP A 114 -17.70 -17.00 17.76
CA ASP A 114 -18.82 -16.42 18.49
C ASP A 114 -18.68 -16.65 20.00
N THR A 115 -18.48 -15.55 20.73
CA THR A 115 -18.61 -15.47 22.18
C THR A 115 -19.39 -14.20 22.58
N ALA A 116 -20.45 -13.91 21.83
CA ALA A 116 -21.30 -12.71 21.94
C ALA A 116 -20.47 -11.44 22.10
N CYS A 117 -20.70 -10.66 23.17
CA CYS A 117 -20.01 -9.39 23.42
C CYS A 117 -18.47 -9.48 23.60
N SER A 118 -17.90 -10.68 23.57
CA SER A 118 -16.46 -10.92 23.63
C SER A 118 -15.83 -11.52 22.38
N SER A 119 -16.58 -11.76 21.30
CA SER A 119 -16.13 -12.45 20.07
C SER A 119 -14.78 -11.94 19.55
N SER A 120 -14.64 -10.64 19.32
CA SER A 120 -13.41 -10.03 18.80
C SER A 120 -12.21 -10.11 19.76
N LEU A 121 -12.39 -10.07 21.09
CA LEU A 121 -11.29 -10.33 22.04
C LEU A 121 -10.94 -11.82 22.14
N SER A 122 -11.92 -12.72 21.98
CA SER A 122 -11.65 -14.16 21.89
C SER A 122 -10.83 -14.49 20.64
N ALA A 123 -11.20 -13.92 19.48
CA ALA A 123 -10.43 -14.02 18.25
C ALA A 123 -9.01 -13.45 18.40
N LEU A 124 -8.87 -12.28 19.03
CA LEU A 124 -7.57 -11.70 19.36
C LEU A 124 -6.68 -12.64 20.18
N ASN A 125 -7.22 -13.23 21.25
CA ASN A 125 -6.47 -14.15 22.09
C ASN A 125 -6.03 -15.42 21.33
N LEU A 126 -6.85 -15.93 20.41
CA LEU A 126 -6.47 -17.07 19.57
C LEU A 126 -5.35 -16.69 18.59
N ALA A 127 -5.47 -15.52 17.94
CA ALA A 127 -4.44 -15.01 17.04
C ALA A 127 -3.09 -14.80 17.74
N ILE A 128 -3.10 -14.21 18.95
CA ILE A 128 -1.88 -14.04 19.77
C ILE A 128 -1.26 -15.41 20.10
N ASN A 129 -2.06 -16.38 20.54
CA ASN A 129 -1.55 -17.71 20.85
C ASN A 129 -0.89 -18.40 19.63
N ASP A 130 -1.48 -18.27 18.44
CA ASP A 130 -0.92 -18.87 17.22
C ASP A 130 0.35 -18.13 16.74
N LEU A 131 0.43 -16.81 16.92
CA LEU A 131 1.64 -16.02 16.67
C LEU A 131 2.78 -16.42 17.63
N LEU A 132 2.50 -16.52 18.93
CA LEU A 132 3.47 -16.90 19.97
C LEU A 132 4.01 -18.30 19.77
N LEU A 133 3.14 -19.25 19.37
CA LEU A 133 3.51 -20.63 19.05
C LEU A 133 4.21 -20.78 17.68
N GLY A 134 4.37 -19.69 16.91
CA GLY A 134 5.01 -19.71 15.60
C GLY A 134 4.21 -20.45 14.53
N LYS A 135 2.90 -20.62 14.70
CA LYS A 135 2.00 -21.22 13.68
C LYS A 135 1.66 -20.23 12.58
N THR A 136 1.66 -18.94 12.91
CA THR A 136 1.46 -17.81 12.00
C THR A 136 2.54 -16.76 12.25
N ASP A 137 2.85 -15.97 11.23
CA ASP A 137 3.77 -14.82 11.30
C ASP A 137 3.04 -13.49 11.50
N GLN A 138 1.83 -13.41 10.93
CA GLN A 138 0.95 -12.25 10.98
C GLN A 138 -0.50 -12.72 11.19
N ALA A 139 -1.36 -11.87 11.73
CA ALA A 139 -2.77 -12.17 11.96
C ALA A 139 -3.67 -10.95 11.75
N ILE A 140 -4.86 -11.21 11.21
CA ILE A 140 -5.94 -10.26 11.03
C ILE A 140 -7.02 -10.58 12.06
N VAL A 141 -7.41 -9.60 12.88
CA VAL A 141 -8.43 -9.79 13.91
C VAL A 141 -9.58 -8.81 13.67
N GLY A 142 -10.63 -9.32 13.02
CA GLY A 142 -11.86 -8.60 12.74
C GLY A 142 -12.86 -8.64 13.90
N GLY A 143 -13.68 -7.60 14.00
CA GLY A 143 -14.88 -7.54 14.82
C GLY A 143 -16.02 -6.91 14.03
N THR A 144 -17.11 -7.66 13.83
CA THR A 144 -18.30 -7.23 13.09
C THR A 144 -19.56 -7.34 13.93
N HIS A 145 -20.45 -6.35 13.83
CA HIS A 145 -21.84 -6.43 14.27
C HIS A 145 -22.67 -5.38 13.52
N MET A 146 -23.83 -5.77 13.00
CA MET A 146 -24.77 -4.89 12.28
C MET A 146 -26.23 -5.10 12.75
N LEU A 147 -26.99 -4.01 12.77
CA LEU A 147 -28.38 -3.95 13.22
C LEU A 147 -29.38 -4.02 12.05
N PHE A 148 -29.77 -5.24 11.65
CA PHE A 148 -30.78 -5.44 10.60
C PHE A 148 -32.15 -5.92 11.11
N ASN A 149 -32.19 -6.67 12.22
CA ASN A 149 -33.41 -7.32 12.69
C ASN A 149 -33.86 -6.77 14.06
N PRO A 150 -35.01 -6.05 14.14
CA PRO A 150 -35.48 -5.42 15.37
C PRO A 150 -35.96 -6.42 16.44
N ILE A 151 -36.30 -7.66 16.08
CA ILE A 151 -36.80 -8.68 17.03
C ILE A 151 -35.73 -9.02 18.08
N PHE A 152 -34.44 -9.05 17.69
CA PHE A 152 -33.35 -9.26 18.65
C PHE A 152 -33.15 -8.06 19.58
N SER A 153 -33.37 -6.85 19.08
CA SER A 153 -33.37 -5.62 19.90
C SER A 153 -34.54 -5.63 20.90
N GLN A 154 -35.73 -6.03 20.46
CA GLN A 154 -36.92 -6.21 21.31
C GLN A 154 -36.70 -7.24 22.39
N TYR A 155 -36.16 -8.43 22.04
CA TYR A 155 -35.84 -9.46 23.01
C TYR A 155 -34.86 -8.94 24.08
N LYS A 156 -33.76 -8.28 23.66
CA LYS A 156 -32.76 -7.72 24.59
C LYS A 156 -33.28 -6.58 25.47
N GLN A 157 -34.22 -5.78 24.98
CA GLN A 157 -34.93 -4.80 25.82
C GLN A 157 -35.89 -5.49 26.81
N TYR A 158 -36.61 -6.53 26.38
CA TYR A 158 -37.53 -7.30 27.22
C TYR A 158 -36.84 -8.00 28.39
N ILE A 159 -35.64 -8.58 28.16
CA ILE A 159 -34.82 -9.16 29.25
C ILE A 159 -34.04 -8.10 30.06
N GLY A 160 -34.30 -6.80 29.87
CA GLY A 160 -33.74 -5.71 30.67
C GLY A 160 -32.26 -5.38 30.39
N MET A 161 -31.73 -5.76 29.24
CA MET A 161 -30.34 -5.48 28.86
C MET A 161 -30.17 -4.20 28.04
N CYS A 162 -31.11 -3.93 27.13
CA CYS A 162 -31.10 -2.69 26.35
C CYS A 162 -31.87 -1.58 27.06
N SER A 163 -31.34 -0.36 27.06
CA SER A 163 -31.99 0.82 27.65
C SER A 163 -33.22 1.22 26.84
N PRO A 164 -34.44 1.24 27.42
CA PRO A 164 -35.64 1.72 26.72
C PRO A 164 -35.54 3.21 26.36
N ARG A 165 -34.76 3.99 27.12
CA ARG A 165 -34.50 5.41 26.85
C ARG A 165 -33.56 5.65 25.67
N GLY A 166 -32.83 4.63 25.21
CA GLY A 166 -31.84 4.79 24.15
C GLY A 166 -30.62 5.60 24.56
N VAL A 167 -30.19 5.51 25.83
CA VAL A 167 -29.00 6.22 26.35
C VAL A 167 -28.09 5.24 27.10
N SER A 168 -26.83 5.13 26.66
CA SER A 168 -25.79 4.36 27.36
C SER A 168 -25.23 5.14 28.55
N ALA A 169 -25.97 5.16 29.66
CA ALA A 169 -25.62 5.90 30.88
C ALA A 169 -24.60 5.13 31.76
N VAL A 170 -23.39 4.94 31.23
CA VAL A 170 -22.33 4.13 31.84
C VAL A 170 -21.82 4.73 33.16
N LEU A 171 -21.75 3.92 34.22
CA LEU A 171 -21.44 4.29 35.63
C LEU A 171 -22.42 5.28 36.31
N ASP A 172 -23.42 5.78 35.59
CA ASP A 172 -24.37 6.78 36.11
C ASP A 172 -25.47 6.13 36.98
N GLU A 173 -26.04 6.89 37.92
CA GLU A 173 -27.20 6.49 38.71
C GLU A 173 -28.40 6.08 37.82
N SER A 174 -28.55 6.70 36.65
CA SER A 174 -29.62 6.40 35.70
C SER A 174 -29.36 5.19 34.79
N ALA A 175 -28.29 4.42 35.00
CA ALA A 175 -27.95 3.20 34.26
C ALA A 175 -29.11 2.17 34.21
N ASP A 176 -29.73 2.01 33.03
CA ASP A 176 -30.88 1.11 32.80
C ASP A 176 -30.70 0.12 31.64
N GLY A 177 -29.50 0.05 31.05
CA GLY A 177 -29.15 -0.85 29.94
C GLY A 177 -28.19 -0.20 28.93
N TYR A 178 -27.73 -0.96 27.94
CA TYR A 178 -26.95 -0.42 26.82
C TYR A 178 -27.83 -0.04 25.62
N VAL A 179 -27.32 0.84 24.77
CA VAL A 179 -27.86 1.03 23.41
C VAL A 179 -27.10 0.14 22.44
N LYS A 180 -27.76 -0.49 21.48
CA LYS A 180 -27.07 -1.30 20.46
C LYS A 180 -26.36 -0.42 19.43
N SER A 181 -25.33 -0.96 18.79
CA SER A 181 -24.50 -0.22 17.84
C SER A 181 -23.99 -1.07 16.68
N ASP A 182 -23.85 -0.50 15.50
CA ASP A 182 -23.08 -1.06 14.38
C ASP A 182 -21.57 -0.85 14.60
N ALA A 183 -20.74 -1.83 14.24
CA ALA A 183 -19.31 -1.62 14.00
C ALA A 183 -18.73 -2.71 13.11
N VAL A 184 -17.82 -2.33 12.21
CA VAL A 184 -16.95 -3.25 11.47
C VAL A 184 -15.53 -2.73 11.59
N CYS A 185 -14.66 -3.46 12.28
CA CYS A 185 -13.33 -2.99 12.66
C CYS A 185 -12.31 -4.13 12.64
N CYS A 186 -11.04 -3.79 12.46
CA CYS A 186 -9.96 -4.76 12.32
C CYS A 186 -8.64 -4.26 12.92
N LEU A 187 -7.88 -5.20 13.49
CA LEU A 187 -6.48 -5.02 13.89
C LEU A 187 -5.59 -5.92 13.05
N PHE A 188 -4.40 -5.42 12.71
CA PHE A 188 -3.32 -6.21 12.13
C PHE A 188 -2.21 -6.43 13.16
N LEU A 189 -1.88 -7.70 13.39
CA LEU A 189 -0.85 -8.14 14.34
C LEU A 189 0.29 -8.83 13.62
N GLN A 190 1.51 -8.59 14.11
CA GLN A 190 2.73 -9.26 13.64
C GLN A 190 3.78 -9.28 14.75
N ARG A 191 4.95 -9.87 14.46
CA ARG A 191 6.10 -9.81 15.38
C ARG A 191 6.74 -8.41 15.29
N ALA A 192 7.31 -7.93 16.41
CA ALA A 192 7.90 -6.60 16.51
C ALA A 192 9.06 -6.39 15.51
N ASN A 193 9.84 -7.43 15.24
CA ASN A 193 10.95 -7.39 14.27
C ASN A 193 10.49 -7.24 12.81
N ASP A 194 9.24 -7.60 12.51
CA ASP A 194 8.65 -7.54 11.16
C ASP A 194 7.82 -6.25 10.96
N ALA A 195 7.72 -5.39 11.98
CA ALA A 195 6.79 -4.27 12.03
C ALA A 195 7.44 -2.92 11.66
N HIS A 196 6.99 -2.33 10.54
CA HIS A 196 7.31 -0.94 10.19
C HIS A 196 6.61 0.07 11.12
N ARG A 197 5.44 -0.28 11.66
CA ARG A 197 4.64 0.56 12.58
C ARG A 197 4.20 -0.23 13.81
N VAL A 198 4.18 0.41 14.97
CA VAL A 198 3.76 -0.18 16.25
C VAL A 198 2.86 0.80 17.00
N TYR A 199 1.55 0.54 17.00
CA TYR A 199 0.58 1.31 17.79
C TYR A 199 0.56 0.88 19.26
N GLY A 200 0.82 -0.39 19.53
CA GLY A 200 0.82 -0.93 20.88
C GLY A 200 1.33 -2.36 20.93
N ARG A 201 1.94 -2.73 22.04
CA ARG A 201 2.51 -4.06 22.27
C ARG A 201 1.59 -4.88 23.16
N VAL A 202 1.30 -6.11 22.78
CA VAL A 202 0.40 -6.97 23.55
C VAL A 202 1.18 -7.70 24.64
N VAL A 203 1.13 -7.20 25.86
CA VAL A 203 1.90 -7.78 26.98
C VAL A 203 1.24 -9.04 27.54
N SER A 204 -0.10 -9.11 27.57
CA SER A 204 -0.84 -10.27 28.05
C SER A 204 -2.24 -10.31 27.45
N ALA A 205 -2.71 -11.50 27.10
CA ALA A 205 -4.11 -11.79 26.78
C ALA A 205 -4.51 -13.09 27.48
N ARG A 206 -5.70 -13.10 28.11
CA ARG A 206 -6.26 -14.26 28.82
C ARG A 206 -7.76 -14.37 28.60
N MET A 207 -8.28 -15.59 28.74
CA MET A 207 -9.71 -15.89 28.64
C MET A 207 -10.15 -16.76 29.82
N GLY A 208 -11.17 -16.29 30.55
CA GLY A 208 -11.84 -17.05 31.60
C GLY A 208 -13.34 -17.19 31.34
N MET A 209 -14.03 -17.85 32.26
CA MET A 209 -15.49 -18.05 32.25
C MET A 209 -16.03 -17.90 33.67
N ASP A 210 -17.21 -17.28 33.80
CA ASP A 210 -17.86 -16.97 35.08
C ASP A 210 -18.24 -18.21 35.94
N GLY A 211 -18.30 -19.39 35.32
CA GLY A 211 -18.74 -20.62 35.99
C GLY A 211 -20.23 -20.65 36.36
N TYR A 212 -20.58 -21.56 37.27
CA TYR A 212 -21.95 -21.71 37.77
C TYR A 212 -22.29 -20.61 38.80
N LYS A 213 -23.47 -20.02 38.67
CA LYS A 213 -23.96 -18.91 39.50
C LYS A 213 -25.42 -19.13 39.88
N THR A 214 -25.74 -19.05 41.16
CA THR A 214 -27.11 -19.23 41.68
C THR A 214 -28.07 -18.10 41.28
N CYS A 215 -27.54 -16.91 41.00
CA CYS A 215 -28.31 -15.78 40.47
C CYS A 215 -28.68 -15.91 38.97
N GLY A 216 -28.18 -16.93 38.26
CA GLY A 216 -28.50 -17.21 36.86
C GLY A 216 -27.38 -16.89 35.87
N LYS A 217 -27.56 -17.36 34.62
CA LYS A 217 -26.51 -17.36 33.58
C LYS A 217 -26.00 -15.95 33.23
N PHE A 218 -26.92 -14.99 33.08
CA PHE A 218 -26.67 -13.62 32.59
C PHE A 218 -26.10 -12.65 33.65
N PHE A 219 -26.06 -13.02 34.93
CA PHE A 219 -25.48 -12.16 35.97
C PHE A 219 -23.94 -12.28 35.97
N PRO A 220 -23.16 -11.21 35.82
CA PRO A 220 -21.69 -11.31 35.86
C PRO A 220 -21.17 -11.73 37.24
N SER A 221 -20.07 -12.49 37.31
CA SER A 221 -19.32 -12.76 38.55
C SER A 221 -18.20 -11.74 38.75
N SER A 222 -18.13 -11.14 39.93
CA SER A 222 -17.02 -10.23 40.29
C SER A 222 -15.73 -11.02 40.52
N GLU A 223 -15.87 -12.18 41.15
CA GLU A 223 -14.80 -13.07 41.61
C GLU A 223 -14.06 -13.73 40.44
N ALA A 224 -14.79 -14.20 39.43
CA ALA A 224 -14.18 -14.75 38.21
C ALA A 224 -13.43 -13.68 37.39
N GLN A 225 -13.97 -12.46 37.35
CA GLN A 225 -13.37 -11.33 36.64
C GLN A 225 -12.11 -10.83 37.36
N GLU A 226 -12.16 -10.72 38.68
CA GLU A 226 -11.03 -10.44 39.57
C GLU A 226 -9.92 -11.48 39.35
N ALA A 227 -10.24 -12.78 39.41
CA ALA A 227 -9.28 -13.85 39.20
C ALA A 227 -8.61 -13.79 37.82
N LEU A 228 -9.37 -13.58 36.74
CA LEU A 228 -8.84 -13.46 35.37
C LEU A 228 -7.89 -12.25 35.22
N MET A 229 -8.24 -11.12 35.83
CA MET A 229 -7.40 -9.91 35.82
C MET A 229 -6.10 -10.15 36.60
N ILE A 230 -6.16 -10.84 37.74
CA ILE A 230 -5.00 -11.23 38.54
C ILE A 230 -4.10 -12.24 37.79
N GLU A 231 -4.68 -13.22 37.10
CA GLU A 231 -3.95 -14.17 36.27
C GLU A 231 -3.19 -13.45 35.14
N ALA A 232 -3.86 -12.54 34.43
CA ALA A 232 -3.29 -11.84 33.29
C ALA A 232 -2.01 -11.06 33.62
N TYR A 233 -1.92 -10.42 34.78
CA TYR A 233 -0.69 -9.73 35.20
C TYR A 233 0.32 -10.66 35.90
N LYS A 234 -0.13 -11.69 36.64
CA LYS A 234 0.80 -12.62 37.33
C LYS A 234 1.56 -13.52 36.37
N CYS A 235 0.94 -14.06 35.33
CA CYS A 235 1.62 -14.95 34.40
C CYS A 235 2.82 -14.29 33.71
N GLU A 236 2.66 -13.01 33.35
CA GLU A 236 3.67 -12.23 32.60
C GLU A 236 4.50 -11.31 33.52
N ASN A 237 4.43 -11.52 34.85
CA ASN A 237 5.11 -10.74 35.88
C ASN A 237 4.96 -9.21 35.73
N ILE A 238 3.78 -8.75 35.31
CA ILE A 238 3.43 -7.34 35.13
C ILE A 238 3.10 -6.74 36.50
N ASP A 239 3.70 -5.59 36.81
CA ASP A 239 3.33 -4.80 37.98
C ASP A 239 1.96 -4.12 37.77
N PRO A 240 0.91 -4.49 38.54
CA PRO A 240 -0.43 -3.91 38.39
C PRO A 240 -0.51 -2.41 38.74
N LEU A 241 0.53 -1.81 39.36
CA LEU A 241 0.61 -0.36 39.55
C LEU A 241 0.98 0.38 38.26
N LYS A 242 1.63 -0.27 37.28
CA LYS A 242 1.94 0.32 35.96
C LYS A 242 0.74 0.47 35.03
N LEU A 243 -0.43 -0.06 35.42
CA LEU A 243 -1.69 0.20 34.72
C LEU A 243 -2.08 1.67 34.89
N THR A 244 -2.05 2.44 33.80
CA THR A 244 -2.36 3.89 33.80
C THR A 244 -3.73 4.22 33.25
N TYR A 245 -4.39 3.27 32.58
CA TYR A 245 -5.71 3.43 31.98
C TYR A 245 -6.43 2.09 31.90
N PHE A 246 -7.74 2.08 32.17
CA PHE A 246 -8.57 0.89 32.03
C PHE A 246 -9.79 1.18 31.15
N GLU A 247 -9.93 0.44 30.06
CA GLU A 247 -11.10 0.51 29.17
C GLU A 247 -12.08 -0.60 29.56
N ALA A 248 -13.15 -0.18 30.25
CA ALA A 248 -14.12 -1.08 30.85
C ALA A 248 -15.09 -1.68 29.83
N HIS A 249 -15.65 -2.84 30.17
CA HIS A 249 -16.77 -3.37 29.43
C HIS A 249 -18.05 -2.56 29.72
N ALA A 250 -18.32 -2.24 30.99
CA ALA A 250 -19.31 -1.31 31.54
C ALA A 250 -20.44 -0.89 30.57
N THR A 251 -21.55 -1.62 30.64
CA THR A 251 -22.67 -1.53 29.69
C THR A 251 -23.72 -0.48 30.05
N GLY A 252 -23.59 0.22 31.19
CA GLY A 252 -24.67 1.06 31.70
C GLY A 252 -25.84 0.23 32.23
N THR A 253 -25.57 -1.01 32.67
CA THR A 253 -26.59 -1.87 33.29
C THR A 253 -26.68 -1.60 34.79
N LYS A 254 -27.84 -1.90 35.39
CA LYS A 254 -28.08 -1.69 36.83
C LYS A 254 -27.04 -2.41 37.69
N VAL A 255 -26.75 -3.68 37.37
CA VAL A 255 -25.87 -4.56 38.17
C VAL A 255 -24.46 -4.70 37.59
N GLY A 256 -24.31 -4.79 36.26
CA GLY A 256 -23.05 -5.18 35.63
C GLY A 256 -21.89 -4.22 35.89
N ASP A 257 -22.15 -2.91 35.74
CA ASP A 257 -21.18 -1.85 36.01
C ASP A 257 -20.61 -1.94 37.45
N THR A 258 -21.47 -2.22 38.44
CA THR A 258 -21.06 -2.35 39.85
C THR A 258 -20.22 -3.60 40.12
N VAL A 259 -20.62 -4.74 39.52
CA VAL A 259 -19.87 -6.00 39.62
C VAL A 259 -18.47 -5.87 39.00
N GLU A 260 -18.38 -5.19 37.86
CA GLU A 260 -17.14 -4.95 37.14
C GLU A 260 -16.21 -4.00 37.90
N MET A 261 -16.68 -2.84 38.33
CA MET A 261 -15.85 -1.85 39.04
C MET A 261 -15.32 -2.42 40.37
N LYS A 262 -16.12 -3.21 41.08
CA LYS A 262 -15.68 -3.98 42.26
C LYS A 262 -14.50 -4.91 41.93
N ALA A 263 -14.59 -5.66 40.82
CA ALA A 263 -13.51 -6.56 40.40
C ALA A 263 -12.23 -5.80 40.02
N VAL A 264 -12.36 -4.66 39.31
CA VAL A 264 -11.23 -3.80 38.90
C VAL A 264 -10.55 -3.17 40.12
N TYR A 265 -11.33 -2.65 41.07
CA TYR A 265 -10.83 -2.11 42.33
C TYR A 265 -10.00 -3.15 43.09
N LYS A 266 -10.53 -4.37 43.27
CA LYS A 266 -9.79 -5.41 43.98
C LYS A 266 -8.50 -5.80 43.27
N ALA A 267 -8.55 -6.05 41.96
CA ALA A 267 -7.41 -6.54 41.18
C ALA A 267 -6.26 -5.53 41.04
N TYR A 268 -6.55 -4.22 41.03
CA TYR A 268 -5.56 -3.17 40.73
C TYR A 268 -5.44 -2.04 41.77
N CYS A 269 -6.24 -2.05 42.84
CA CYS A 269 -6.30 -0.94 43.80
C CYS A 269 -6.28 -1.35 45.28
N GLU A 270 -6.85 -2.50 45.65
CA GLU A 270 -6.89 -2.98 47.03
C GLU A 270 -5.56 -3.63 47.44
N ALA A 271 -5.08 -4.58 46.64
CA ALA A 271 -3.81 -5.28 46.84
C ALA A 271 -3.09 -5.47 45.48
N PRO A 272 -2.17 -4.56 45.08
CA PRO A 272 -1.52 -3.53 45.90
C PRO A 272 -2.36 -2.27 46.14
N ALA A 273 -2.15 -1.65 47.30
CA ALA A 273 -2.78 -0.39 47.70
C ALA A 273 -2.35 0.78 46.78
N ARG A 274 -3.15 1.04 45.76
CA ARG A 274 -2.88 2.05 44.72
C ARG A 274 -3.06 3.47 45.28
N LYS A 275 -2.08 4.34 45.03
CA LYS A 275 -2.11 5.77 45.43
C LYS A 275 -2.57 6.68 44.30
N ASP A 276 -2.10 6.44 43.07
CA ASP A 276 -2.46 7.22 41.89
C ASP A 276 -3.84 6.81 41.34
N PRO A 277 -4.75 7.77 41.05
CA PRO A 277 -6.05 7.44 40.50
C PRO A 277 -5.97 6.65 39.19
N LEU A 278 -6.82 5.63 39.02
CA LEU A 278 -6.94 4.83 37.81
C LEU A 278 -8.12 5.33 36.94
N PRO A 279 -7.87 6.00 35.80
CA PRO A 279 -8.93 6.48 34.91
C PRO A 279 -9.68 5.32 34.24
N ILE A 280 -11.02 5.36 34.33
CA ILE A 280 -11.93 4.37 33.76
C ILE A 280 -12.66 4.96 32.55
N GLY A 281 -12.34 4.44 31.37
CA GLY A 281 -13.03 4.76 30.12
C GLY A 281 -14.04 3.70 29.70
N CYS A 282 -15.06 4.09 28.91
CA CYS A 282 -15.91 3.16 28.17
C CYS A 282 -16.45 3.78 26.87
N LEU A 283 -15.99 3.27 25.73
CA LEU A 283 -16.44 3.64 24.38
C LEU A 283 -17.96 3.52 24.17
N LYS A 284 -18.61 2.58 24.88
CA LYS A 284 -20.06 2.33 24.74
C LYS A 284 -20.93 3.50 25.20
N SER A 285 -20.38 4.40 26.02
CA SER A 285 -21.07 5.64 26.40
C SER A 285 -21.29 6.58 25.21
N SER A 286 -20.40 6.54 24.21
CA SER A 286 -20.37 7.46 23.07
C SER A 286 -20.95 6.89 21.78
N MET A 287 -20.73 5.59 21.49
CA MET A 287 -21.24 4.94 20.27
C MET A 287 -22.24 3.81 20.51
N GLY A 288 -22.51 3.43 21.77
CA GLY A 288 -23.29 2.24 22.10
C GLY A 288 -22.47 0.94 22.06
N HIS A 289 -23.15 -0.18 22.28
CA HIS A 289 -22.56 -1.51 22.35
C HIS A 289 -22.66 -2.24 21.01
N SER A 290 -21.52 -2.40 20.35
CA SER A 290 -21.36 -3.14 19.09
C SER A 290 -21.14 -4.66 19.26
N GLU A 291 -21.70 -5.24 20.32
CA GLU A 291 -21.67 -6.67 20.67
C GLU A 291 -20.35 -7.38 20.29
N GLY A 292 -20.35 -8.24 19.28
CA GLY A 292 -19.19 -9.02 18.85
C GLY A 292 -17.96 -8.18 18.46
N ALA A 293 -18.16 -6.97 17.96
CA ALA A 293 -17.12 -6.02 17.57
C ALA A 293 -16.59 -5.14 18.73
N SER A 294 -17.28 -5.11 19.87
CA SER A 294 -16.95 -4.17 20.96
C SER A 294 -15.56 -4.34 21.58
N GLY A 295 -14.96 -5.52 21.43
CA GLY A 295 -13.60 -5.81 21.87
C GLY A 295 -12.55 -5.02 21.08
N VAL A 296 -12.51 -5.23 19.77
CA VAL A 296 -11.60 -4.53 18.86
C VAL A 296 -11.91 -3.03 18.79
N ALA A 297 -13.19 -2.64 18.80
CA ALA A 297 -13.55 -1.22 18.86
C ALA A 297 -12.98 -0.51 20.12
N ALA A 298 -13.03 -1.17 21.28
CA ALA A 298 -12.43 -0.67 22.52
C ALA A 298 -10.91 -0.55 22.43
N ILE A 299 -10.22 -1.52 21.80
CA ILE A 299 -8.78 -1.43 21.49
C ILE A 299 -8.50 -0.23 20.60
N ILE A 300 -9.27 -0.02 19.53
CA ILE A 300 -9.07 1.12 18.62
C ILE A 300 -9.22 2.45 19.37
N LYS A 301 -10.22 2.61 20.25
CA LYS A 301 -10.34 3.80 21.11
C LYS A 301 -9.15 3.98 22.06
N VAL A 302 -8.60 2.88 22.58
CA VAL A 302 -7.37 2.89 23.40
C VAL A 302 -6.16 3.36 22.58
N LEU A 303 -5.98 2.84 21.35
CA LEU A 303 -4.88 3.23 20.46
C LEU A 303 -5.02 4.66 19.96
N ILE A 304 -6.25 5.12 19.62
CA ILE A 304 -6.55 6.55 19.37
C ILE A 304 -6.10 7.40 20.57
N SER A 305 -6.43 6.98 21.80
CA SER A 305 -6.08 7.74 23.01
C SER A 305 -4.57 7.79 23.24
N TYR A 306 -3.86 6.72 22.85
CA TYR A 306 -2.41 6.67 22.85
C TYR A 306 -1.81 7.63 21.80
N GLU A 307 -2.21 7.56 20.53
CA GLU A 307 -1.68 8.42 19.46
C GLU A 307 -2.04 9.91 19.61
N ASN A 308 -3.09 10.25 20.37
CA ASN A 308 -3.48 11.64 20.65
C ASN A 308 -2.97 12.16 22.01
N GLU A 309 -2.16 11.37 22.72
CA GLU A 309 -1.65 11.65 24.06
C GLU A 309 -2.73 12.05 25.10
N SER A 310 -3.99 11.68 24.85
CA SER A 310 -5.17 12.17 25.57
C SER A 310 -6.26 11.11 25.57
N ILE A 311 -6.99 10.99 26.69
CA ILE A 311 -8.10 10.05 26.83
C ILE A 311 -9.41 10.83 26.70
N PRO A 312 -10.30 10.50 25.74
CA PRO A 312 -11.57 11.19 25.55
C PRO A 312 -12.56 10.88 26.69
N PRO A 313 -13.49 11.80 26.99
CA PRO A 313 -14.47 11.63 28.06
C PRO A 313 -15.47 10.52 27.78
N ASN A 314 -15.95 9.89 28.85
CA ASN A 314 -17.20 9.11 28.82
C ASN A 314 -18.37 10.09 28.73
N LEU A 315 -19.33 9.81 27.86
CA LEU A 315 -20.56 10.58 27.79
C LEU A 315 -21.59 10.09 28.82
N ASN A 316 -22.65 10.86 29.00
CA ASN A 316 -23.84 10.51 29.79
C ASN A 316 -23.64 10.28 31.31
N LEU A 317 -22.42 10.45 31.84
CA LEU A 317 -22.15 10.39 33.29
C LEU A 317 -22.38 11.77 33.95
N LYS A 318 -23.45 11.89 34.73
CA LYS A 318 -23.80 13.10 35.50
C LYS A 318 -23.66 12.89 37.00
N ASN A 319 -24.16 11.76 37.51
CA ASN A 319 -24.11 11.40 38.92
C ASN A 319 -23.60 9.97 39.04
N LEU A 320 -22.44 9.77 39.68
CA LEU A 320 -21.90 8.44 39.92
C LEU A 320 -22.88 7.62 40.78
N LYS A 321 -23.22 6.42 40.29
CA LYS A 321 -24.11 5.46 40.95
C LYS A 321 -23.74 5.23 42.43
N GLN A 322 -24.72 5.22 43.33
CA GLN A 322 -24.52 5.10 44.78
C GLN A 322 -23.63 3.90 45.17
N GLU A 323 -23.89 2.72 44.60
CA GLU A 323 -23.13 1.49 44.89
C GLU A 323 -21.69 1.51 44.36
N LEU A 324 -21.34 2.46 43.47
CA LEU A 324 -19.98 2.65 42.97
C LEU A 324 -19.13 3.55 43.89
N LYS A 325 -19.74 4.44 44.68
CA LYS A 325 -19.00 5.42 45.52
C LYS A 325 -17.88 4.82 46.39
N PRO A 326 -17.99 3.61 46.97
CA PRO A 326 -16.90 3.01 47.75
C PRO A 326 -15.62 2.70 46.97
N TYR A 327 -15.68 2.62 45.63
CA TYR A 327 -14.55 2.28 44.76
C TYR A 327 -13.91 3.52 44.10
N PHE A 328 -14.54 4.68 44.21
CA PHE A 328 -14.14 5.93 43.54
C PHE A 328 -14.00 7.06 44.58
N PRO A 329 -12.79 7.44 45.05
CA PRO A 329 -11.46 6.97 44.64
C PRO A 329 -11.09 5.55 45.15
N PRO A 330 -10.02 4.91 44.64
CA PRO A 330 -9.01 5.42 43.71
C PRO A 330 -9.32 5.16 42.23
N LEU A 331 -10.43 4.51 41.89
CA LEU A 331 -10.93 4.58 40.51
C LEU A 331 -11.35 6.03 40.20
N LEU A 332 -11.17 6.47 38.95
CA LEU A 332 -11.48 7.83 38.50
C LEU A 332 -12.40 7.77 37.27
N PRO A 333 -13.61 8.35 37.29
CA PRO A 333 -14.47 8.40 36.11
C PRO A 333 -13.97 9.49 35.18
N ILE A 334 -13.85 9.20 33.88
CA ILE A 334 -13.38 10.19 32.90
C ILE A 334 -14.59 11.00 32.40
N ASN A 335 -14.83 12.17 32.99
CA ASN A 335 -15.92 13.08 32.62
C ASN A 335 -15.48 14.29 31.78
N LYS A 336 -14.17 14.42 31.53
CA LYS A 336 -13.52 15.42 30.67
C LYS A 336 -12.27 14.77 30.07
N THR A 337 -11.75 15.32 28.98
CA THR A 337 -10.49 14.85 28.39
C THR A 337 -9.36 14.91 29.44
N LEU A 338 -8.61 13.82 29.58
CA LEU A 338 -7.47 13.71 30.49
C LEU A 338 -6.18 13.47 29.68
N PRO A 339 -5.01 13.97 30.11
CA PRO A 339 -3.75 13.61 29.48
C PRO A 339 -3.46 12.10 29.66
N TYR A 340 -3.01 11.46 28.60
CA TYR A 340 -2.61 10.05 28.63
C TYR A 340 -1.27 9.89 29.36
N LYS A 341 -1.18 8.96 30.32
CA LYS A 341 0.08 8.63 31.01
C LYS A 341 0.67 7.32 30.47
N PRO A 342 1.96 7.28 30.07
CA PRO A 342 2.61 6.04 29.62
C PRO A 342 2.52 4.92 30.66
N GLY A 343 2.05 3.74 30.25
CA GLY A 343 1.83 2.60 31.12
C GLY A 343 1.15 1.43 30.39
N SER A 344 0.89 0.35 31.14
CA SER A 344 0.12 -0.79 30.64
C SER A 344 -1.37 -0.44 30.58
N ILE A 345 -2.11 -1.14 29.72
CA ILE A 345 -3.56 -0.94 29.51
C ILE A 345 -4.22 -2.32 29.50
N ILE A 346 -5.39 -2.43 30.13
CA ILE A 346 -6.16 -3.67 30.17
C ILE A 346 -7.58 -3.41 29.68
N ILE A 347 -8.06 -4.32 28.84
CA ILE A 347 -9.31 -4.20 28.08
C ILE A 347 -10.09 -5.48 28.34
N LYS A 348 -11.31 -5.33 28.89
CA LYS A 348 -11.97 -6.43 29.58
C LYS A 348 -12.94 -7.23 28.71
N LYS A 349 -12.92 -8.55 28.91
CA LYS A 349 -13.84 -9.55 28.34
C LYS A 349 -15.08 -9.77 29.23
N ILE A 350 -16.29 -9.82 28.64
CA ILE A 350 -17.50 -10.43 29.24
C ILE A 350 -18.26 -11.20 28.14
N LYS A 351 -18.77 -12.40 28.45
CA LYS A 351 -19.48 -13.30 27.51
C LYS A 351 -20.94 -13.50 27.93
N GLU A 352 -21.83 -13.56 26.94
CA GLU A 352 -23.13 -14.26 26.98
C GLU A 352 -23.23 -15.25 25.80
N GLU A 353 -24.33 -16.00 25.66
CA GLU A 353 -24.53 -17.08 24.67
C GLU A 353 -26.01 -17.10 24.22
N ASN A 354 -26.45 -17.76 23.14
CA ASN A 354 -25.82 -18.75 22.25
C ASN A 354 -25.77 -18.21 20.77
N ASN A 355 -25.51 -18.94 19.65
CA ASN A 355 -25.65 -20.35 19.20
C ASN A 355 -24.67 -20.66 18.04
N GLU A 356 -24.46 -21.94 17.69
CA GLU A 356 -23.68 -22.35 16.50
C GLU A 356 -24.52 -22.38 15.20
N ILE A 357 -23.96 -21.88 14.10
CA ILE A 357 -24.39 -22.18 12.71
C ILE A 357 -23.15 -22.44 11.86
N GLN A 358 -23.05 -23.63 11.25
CA GLN A 358 -22.02 -23.94 10.26
C GLN A 358 -22.44 -23.43 8.88
N TYR A 359 -21.58 -22.63 8.23
CA TYR A 359 -21.75 -22.21 6.84
C TYR A 359 -20.68 -22.88 5.96
N ASN A 360 -21.13 -23.61 4.93
CA ASN A 360 -20.25 -24.17 3.90
C ASN A 360 -20.03 -23.13 2.78
N TYR A 361 -18.85 -22.51 2.76
CA TYR A 361 -18.48 -21.58 1.69
C TYR A 361 -18.05 -22.31 0.42
N LYS A 362 -18.70 -22.02 -0.71
CA LYS A 362 -18.19 -22.37 -2.04
C LYS A 362 -17.11 -21.36 -2.46
N LYS A 363 -15.94 -21.85 -2.84
CA LYS A 363 -14.82 -21.05 -3.31
C LYS A 363 -15.04 -20.67 -4.79
N GLN A 364 -15.45 -19.44 -5.05
CA GLN A 364 -15.33 -18.83 -6.38
C GLN A 364 -14.03 -18.02 -6.45
N ILE A 365 -13.30 -18.17 -7.55
CA ILE A 365 -12.05 -17.48 -7.82
C ILE A 365 -12.36 -16.49 -8.95
N GLY A 366 -12.40 -15.21 -8.62
CA GLY A 366 -12.47 -14.14 -9.62
C GLY A 366 -11.16 -14.05 -10.40
N VAL A 367 -11.24 -13.95 -11.72
CA VAL A 367 -10.08 -13.71 -12.59
C VAL A 367 -10.01 -12.21 -12.86
N MET A 368 -8.99 -11.53 -12.32
CA MET A 368 -8.73 -10.12 -12.65
C MET A 368 -8.20 -9.98 -14.08
N THR A 369 -8.64 -8.94 -14.76
CA THR A 369 -8.28 -8.64 -16.16
C THR A 369 -6.84 -8.14 -16.29
N GLU A 370 -6.13 -8.65 -17.30
CA GLU A 370 -4.72 -8.32 -17.55
C GLU A 370 -4.54 -6.83 -17.90
N LYS A 371 -3.74 -6.11 -17.11
CA LYS A 371 -3.10 -4.88 -17.62
C LYS A 371 -2.17 -5.27 -18.77
N SER A 372 -2.27 -4.60 -19.91
CA SER A 372 -1.42 -4.89 -21.05
C SER A 372 0.05 -4.68 -20.68
N VAL A 373 0.83 -5.77 -20.72
CA VAL A 373 2.24 -5.76 -20.35
C VAL A 373 3.01 -4.88 -21.33
N ARG A 374 3.53 -3.75 -20.85
CA ARG A 374 4.44 -2.88 -21.61
C ARG A 374 5.87 -3.30 -21.34
N GLN A 375 6.68 -3.40 -22.40
CA GLN A 375 8.10 -3.69 -22.24
C GLN A 375 8.91 -2.42 -21.95
N LEU A 376 9.87 -2.52 -21.04
CA LEU A 376 10.85 -1.48 -20.74
C LEU A 376 12.12 -1.67 -21.58
N TRP A 377 12.47 -0.64 -22.34
CA TRP A 377 13.65 -0.59 -23.19
C TRP A 377 14.57 0.55 -22.77
N LEU A 378 15.83 0.26 -22.46
CA LEU A 378 16.82 1.30 -22.17
C LEU A 378 17.52 1.74 -23.46
N LEU A 379 17.53 3.06 -23.69
CA LEU A 379 18.20 3.70 -24.80
C LEU A 379 19.42 4.46 -24.30
N PHE A 380 20.60 4.02 -24.72
CA PHE A 380 21.87 4.69 -24.45
C PHE A 380 22.22 5.58 -25.66
N PRO A 381 22.24 6.92 -25.51
CA PRO A 381 22.46 7.85 -26.61
C PRO A 381 23.91 7.83 -27.13
N GLY A 382 24.18 8.68 -28.12
CA GLY A 382 25.53 8.89 -28.65
C GLY A 382 26.06 10.29 -28.36
N LEU A 383 26.92 10.78 -29.26
CA LEU A 383 27.51 12.11 -29.14
C LEU A 383 26.48 13.21 -29.46
N GLY A 384 26.52 14.31 -28.70
CA GLY A 384 25.72 15.51 -28.94
C GLY A 384 24.94 15.98 -27.71
N GLY A 385 24.71 15.10 -26.73
CA GLY A 385 23.92 15.41 -25.53
C GLY A 385 24.70 15.99 -24.36
N GLN A 386 26.04 16.02 -24.43
CA GLN A 386 26.92 16.41 -23.32
C GLN A 386 27.00 17.93 -23.07
N TRP A 387 27.17 18.31 -21.80
CA TRP A 387 27.28 19.70 -21.33
C TRP A 387 28.09 19.76 -20.02
N THR A 388 28.55 20.95 -19.65
CA THR A 388 29.31 21.22 -18.42
C THR A 388 28.44 21.10 -17.17
N ALA A 389 29.00 20.69 -16.04
CA ALA A 389 28.30 20.49 -14.76
C ALA A 389 27.11 19.49 -14.82
N MET A 390 27.05 18.61 -15.83
CA MET A 390 25.87 17.78 -16.07
C MET A 390 25.57 16.76 -14.97
N ALA A 391 26.53 16.34 -14.15
CA ALA A 391 26.28 15.46 -13.00
C ALA A 391 25.73 16.19 -11.77
N LYS A 392 25.98 17.51 -11.65
CA LYS A 392 25.86 18.32 -10.42
C LYS A 392 24.52 18.16 -9.70
N ALA A 393 23.41 18.08 -10.44
CA ALA A 393 22.07 17.95 -9.88
C ALA A 393 21.73 16.54 -9.34
N LEU A 394 22.38 15.48 -9.84
CA LEU A 394 22.11 14.09 -9.46
C LEU A 394 23.10 13.54 -8.41
N MET A 395 24.17 14.28 -8.11
CA MET A 395 25.11 13.95 -7.02
C MET A 395 24.48 13.72 -5.63
N PRO A 396 23.30 14.28 -5.25
CA PRO A 396 22.63 13.90 -4.01
C PRO A 396 22.16 12.43 -3.96
N ILE A 397 21.96 11.78 -5.11
CA ILE A 397 21.63 10.35 -5.17
C ILE A 397 22.92 9.57 -4.94
N LYS A 398 23.07 8.97 -3.76
CA LYS A 398 24.34 8.33 -3.35
C LYS A 398 24.84 7.28 -4.37
N ILE A 399 23.94 6.46 -4.90
CA ILE A 399 24.27 5.40 -5.88
C ILE A 399 24.86 6.00 -7.17
N PHE A 400 24.32 7.14 -7.62
CA PHE A 400 24.84 7.88 -8.77
C PHE A 400 26.23 8.46 -8.46
N ALA A 401 26.38 9.11 -7.31
CA ALA A 401 27.65 9.71 -6.89
C ALA A 401 28.77 8.69 -6.69
N ASP A 402 28.48 7.55 -6.05
CA ASP A 402 29.42 6.44 -5.85
C ASP A 402 29.90 5.88 -7.20
N LYS A 403 29.01 5.75 -8.18
CA LYS A 403 29.36 5.24 -9.52
C LYS A 403 30.13 6.26 -10.36
N VAL A 404 29.84 7.56 -10.22
CA VAL A 404 30.65 8.64 -10.81
C VAL A 404 32.06 8.67 -10.21
N GLU A 405 32.18 8.45 -8.89
CA GLU A 405 33.47 8.34 -8.20
C GLU A 405 34.29 7.14 -8.69
N GLU A 406 33.69 5.96 -8.82
CA GLU A 406 34.36 4.77 -9.36
C GLU A 406 34.89 5.02 -10.79
N CYS A 407 34.05 5.56 -11.68
CA CYS A 407 34.44 5.94 -13.03
C CYS A 407 35.58 6.97 -13.06
N HIS A 408 35.62 7.89 -12.09
CA HIS A 408 36.68 8.88 -11.96
C HIS A 408 38.01 8.24 -11.54
N GLN A 409 38.00 7.38 -10.51
CA GLN A 409 39.20 6.70 -10.03
C GLN A 409 39.85 5.84 -11.12
N ILE A 410 39.06 5.16 -11.96
CA ILE A 410 39.56 4.42 -13.13
C ILE A 410 40.22 5.36 -14.15
N LEU A 411 39.66 6.54 -14.39
CA LEU A 411 40.15 7.49 -15.40
C LEU A 411 41.35 8.34 -14.92
N GLN A 412 41.57 8.47 -13.61
CA GLN A 412 42.77 9.10 -13.05
C GLN A 412 44.05 8.39 -13.52
N GLU A 413 44.04 7.07 -13.69
CA GLU A 413 45.17 6.28 -14.22
C GLU A 413 45.61 6.74 -15.63
N PHE A 414 44.69 7.36 -16.38
CA PHE A 414 44.91 7.87 -17.73
C PHE A 414 45.06 9.39 -17.77
N GLY A 415 45.18 10.05 -16.62
CA GLY A 415 45.33 11.50 -16.48
C GLY A 415 44.06 12.30 -16.74
N ILE A 416 42.88 11.70 -16.58
CA ILE A 416 41.59 12.38 -16.80
C ILE A 416 40.89 12.67 -15.47
N ASP A 417 40.70 13.96 -15.17
CA ASP A 417 39.81 14.39 -14.09
C ASP A 417 38.35 14.41 -14.55
N LEU A 418 37.70 13.24 -14.45
CA LEU A 418 36.27 13.10 -14.75
C LEU A 418 35.38 13.96 -13.84
N LYS A 419 35.76 14.22 -12.58
CA LYS A 419 34.88 14.93 -11.64
C LYS A 419 34.86 16.41 -11.95
N ASP A 420 36.00 17.00 -12.28
CA ASP A 420 36.06 18.38 -12.77
C ASP A 420 35.23 18.52 -14.05
N MET A 421 35.41 17.61 -15.03
CA MET A 421 34.59 17.59 -16.26
C MET A 421 33.08 17.51 -16.00
N LEU A 422 32.64 16.72 -15.01
CA LEU A 422 31.22 16.48 -14.72
C LEU A 422 30.56 17.49 -13.79
N LEU A 423 31.33 18.26 -13.01
CA LEU A 423 30.83 19.16 -11.95
C LEU A 423 31.18 20.64 -12.18
N SER A 424 32.25 20.93 -12.92
CA SER A 424 32.66 22.29 -13.26
C SER A 424 31.82 22.87 -14.40
N GLU A 425 31.66 24.20 -14.38
CA GLU A 425 30.95 24.96 -15.41
C GLU A 425 31.89 25.42 -16.55
N ASP A 426 33.19 25.09 -16.49
CA ASP A 426 34.16 25.44 -17.52
C ASP A 426 33.94 24.64 -18.83
N LYS A 427 33.58 25.37 -19.88
CA LYS A 427 33.34 24.85 -21.23
C LYS A 427 34.59 24.31 -21.91
N THR A 428 35.79 24.67 -21.47
CA THR A 428 37.04 24.18 -22.06
C THR A 428 37.28 22.69 -21.76
N LEU A 429 36.78 22.19 -20.63
CA LEU A 429 36.89 20.79 -20.21
C LEU A 429 36.19 19.81 -21.16
N MET A 430 35.13 20.28 -21.85
CA MET A 430 34.39 19.51 -22.86
C MET A 430 34.89 19.77 -24.29
N SER A 431 36.12 20.24 -24.48
CA SER A 431 36.69 20.52 -25.81
C SER A 431 37.06 19.25 -26.59
N THR A 432 37.67 18.27 -25.92
CA THR A 432 38.23 17.05 -26.53
C THR A 432 37.16 15.98 -26.79
N MET A 433 37.44 15.01 -27.66
CA MET A 433 36.52 13.89 -27.93
C MET A 433 36.56 12.88 -26.79
N THR A 434 37.75 12.64 -26.22
CA THR A 434 37.96 11.76 -25.08
C THR A 434 37.16 12.26 -23.86
N ALA A 435 37.19 13.56 -23.56
CA ALA A 435 36.39 14.13 -22.47
C ALA A 435 34.88 13.91 -22.68
N LYS A 436 34.37 14.19 -23.89
CA LYS A 436 32.94 14.01 -24.23
C LYS A 436 32.50 12.55 -24.09
N PHE A 437 33.26 11.61 -24.67
CA PHE A 437 32.95 10.18 -24.59
C PHE A 437 33.01 9.67 -23.16
N CYS A 438 34.10 9.94 -22.41
CA CYS A 438 34.24 9.52 -21.01
C CYS A 438 33.11 10.07 -20.14
N SER A 439 32.80 11.36 -20.28
CA SER A 439 31.77 12.02 -19.47
C SER A 439 30.37 11.51 -19.78
N THR A 440 30.04 11.29 -21.06
CA THR A 440 28.74 10.67 -21.41
C THR A 440 28.64 9.24 -20.89
N THR A 441 29.62 8.37 -21.15
CA THR A 441 29.57 6.97 -20.68
C THR A 441 29.48 6.87 -19.15
N ALA A 442 30.15 7.75 -18.41
CA ALA A 442 30.04 7.78 -16.94
C ALA A 442 28.62 8.13 -16.47
N ILE A 443 27.95 9.10 -17.10
CA ILE A 443 26.55 9.44 -16.81
C ILE A 443 25.62 8.27 -17.17
N GLU A 444 25.80 7.65 -18.34
CA GLU A 444 25.01 6.51 -18.82
C GLU A 444 25.08 5.31 -17.85
N ILE A 445 26.29 4.96 -17.42
CA ILE A 445 26.54 3.90 -16.45
C ILE A 445 25.97 4.25 -15.06
N ALA A 446 26.14 5.49 -14.59
CA ALA A 446 25.61 5.92 -13.30
C ALA A 446 24.07 5.93 -13.28
N LEU A 447 23.41 6.42 -14.35
CA LEU A 447 21.95 6.35 -14.49
C LEU A 447 21.45 4.90 -14.53
N TYR A 448 22.12 4.02 -15.27
CA TYR A 448 21.75 2.59 -15.32
C TYR A 448 21.86 1.92 -13.93
N GLU A 449 22.93 2.18 -13.18
CA GLU A 449 23.07 1.60 -11.83
C GLU A 449 22.01 2.13 -10.85
N VAL A 450 21.57 3.38 -10.99
CA VAL A 450 20.40 3.87 -10.24
C VAL A 450 19.13 3.12 -10.66
N MET A 451 18.83 2.96 -11.96
CA MET A 451 17.66 2.20 -12.43
C MET A 451 17.67 0.76 -11.92
N LYS A 452 18.81 0.09 -12.04
CA LYS A 452 19.04 -1.28 -11.57
C LYS A 452 18.88 -1.42 -10.05
N ALA A 453 19.30 -0.42 -9.27
CA ALA A 453 19.14 -0.45 -7.83
C ALA A 453 17.66 -0.35 -7.40
N ILE A 454 16.88 0.50 -8.07
CA ILE A 454 15.43 0.65 -7.84
C ILE A 454 14.57 -0.44 -8.52
N ASP A 455 15.17 -1.62 -8.78
CA ASP A 455 14.55 -2.81 -9.39
C ASP A 455 13.93 -2.61 -10.80
N MET A 456 14.32 -1.55 -11.52
CA MET A 456 13.89 -1.33 -12.91
C MET A 456 14.71 -2.18 -13.88
N THR A 457 14.41 -3.47 -13.95
CA THR A 457 15.05 -4.40 -14.91
C THR A 457 14.46 -4.26 -16.32
N PRO A 458 15.27 -4.05 -17.37
CA PRO A 458 14.76 -3.91 -18.72
C PRO A 458 14.51 -5.23 -19.44
N ASP A 459 13.54 -5.23 -20.34
CA ASP A 459 13.30 -6.30 -21.31
C ASP A 459 14.38 -6.33 -22.39
N GLY A 460 14.82 -5.14 -22.83
CA GLY A 460 15.86 -4.98 -23.83
C GLY A 460 16.64 -3.67 -23.69
N ILE A 461 17.80 -3.62 -24.34
CA ILE A 461 18.69 -2.45 -24.36
C ILE A 461 19.13 -2.17 -25.81
N ILE A 462 19.25 -0.89 -26.14
CA ILE A 462 19.67 -0.40 -27.45
C ILE A 462 20.62 0.80 -27.25
N GLY A 463 21.71 0.84 -28.01
CA GLY A 463 22.73 1.88 -27.91
C GLY A 463 22.96 2.54 -29.26
N HIS A 464 23.05 3.86 -29.30
CA HIS A 464 23.35 4.58 -30.52
C HIS A 464 24.84 4.92 -30.62
N SER A 465 25.53 4.40 -31.64
CA SER A 465 26.98 4.64 -31.84
C SER A 465 27.75 4.16 -30.59
N PHE A 466 28.52 5.03 -29.92
CA PHE A 466 29.33 4.64 -28.75
C PHE A 466 28.50 4.33 -27.50
N GLY A 467 27.21 4.70 -27.43
CA GLY A 467 26.30 4.27 -26.35
C GLY A 467 26.17 2.75 -26.25
N GLU A 468 26.57 2.01 -27.28
CA GLU A 468 26.72 0.55 -27.19
C GLU A 468 27.80 0.08 -26.21
N ILE A 469 28.72 0.94 -25.78
CA ILE A 469 29.67 0.62 -24.68
C ILE A 469 28.91 0.60 -23.35
N ALA A 470 27.97 1.52 -23.13
CA ALA A 470 27.07 1.49 -21.99
C ALA A 470 26.06 0.33 -22.08
N CYS A 471 25.62 -0.06 -23.29
CA CYS A 471 24.89 -1.33 -23.47
C CYS A 471 25.72 -2.53 -23.04
N ALA A 472 26.99 -2.61 -23.44
CA ALA A 472 27.87 -3.71 -23.06
C ALA A 472 28.08 -3.78 -21.54
N TYR A 473 28.09 -2.64 -20.86
CA TYR A 473 28.05 -2.61 -19.39
C TYR A 473 26.70 -3.12 -18.84
N ALA A 474 25.59 -2.60 -19.34
CA ALA A 474 24.23 -2.94 -18.90
C ALA A 474 23.83 -4.41 -19.18
N ASP A 475 24.45 -5.05 -20.18
CA ASP A 475 24.33 -6.47 -20.53
C ASP A 475 25.17 -7.38 -19.61
N GLY A 476 26.02 -6.80 -18.76
CA GLY A 476 27.03 -7.52 -17.97
C GLY A 476 28.23 -8.01 -18.78
N CYS A 477 28.34 -7.62 -20.05
CA CYS A 477 29.45 -7.94 -20.93
C CYS A 477 30.76 -7.27 -20.44
N LEU A 478 30.73 -5.99 -20.09
CA LEU A 478 31.86 -5.22 -19.55
C LEU A 478 31.66 -4.89 -18.06
N SER A 479 32.76 -4.86 -17.30
CA SER A 479 32.83 -4.19 -15.99
C SER A 479 32.91 -2.67 -16.14
N THR A 480 32.73 -1.91 -15.05
CA THR A 480 32.87 -0.44 -15.05
C THR A 480 34.27 -0.03 -15.55
N ARG A 481 35.32 -0.75 -15.13
CA ARG A 481 36.69 -0.56 -15.61
C ARG A 481 36.81 -0.75 -17.12
N GLU A 482 36.35 -1.89 -17.64
CA GLU A 482 36.45 -2.19 -19.06
C GLU A 482 35.66 -1.19 -19.91
N ALA A 483 34.45 -0.82 -19.49
CA ALA A 483 33.63 0.17 -20.21
C ALA A 483 34.31 1.55 -20.28
N MET A 484 34.80 2.06 -19.14
CA MET A 484 35.49 3.36 -19.11
C MET A 484 36.82 3.35 -19.90
N VAL A 485 37.57 2.24 -19.86
CA VAL A 485 38.82 2.08 -20.63
C VAL A 485 38.55 1.95 -22.15
N VAL A 486 37.54 1.19 -22.57
CA VAL A 486 37.12 1.11 -23.98
C VAL A 486 36.68 2.48 -24.50
N THR A 487 35.91 3.24 -23.71
CA THR A 487 35.52 4.62 -24.02
C THR A 487 36.73 5.56 -24.11
N TYR A 488 37.69 5.47 -23.19
CA TYR A 488 38.94 6.24 -23.24
C TYR A 488 39.74 5.95 -24.52
N ILE A 489 39.98 4.66 -24.82
CA ILE A 489 40.72 4.22 -26.01
C ILE A 489 40.01 4.73 -27.28
N ARG A 490 38.68 4.65 -27.34
CA ARG A 490 37.88 5.18 -28.46
C ARG A 490 38.08 6.68 -28.67
N GLY A 491 38.11 7.47 -27.59
CA GLY A 491 38.43 8.89 -27.64
C GLY A 491 39.84 9.14 -28.16
N ARG A 492 40.83 8.51 -27.53
CA ARG A 492 42.25 8.73 -27.82
C ARG A 492 42.67 8.31 -29.22
N VAL A 493 42.22 7.14 -29.70
CA VAL A 493 42.52 6.68 -31.06
C VAL A 493 41.95 7.68 -32.07
N THR A 494 40.68 8.08 -31.91
CA THR A 494 39.99 9.08 -32.76
C THR A 494 40.71 10.45 -32.76
N GLU A 495 41.26 10.89 -31.63
CA GLU A 495 42.03 12.14 -31.53
C GLU A 495 43.43 12.05 -32.12
N SER A 496 44.06 10.87 -32.03
CA SER A 496 45.45 10.65 -32.43
C SER A 496 45.63 10.36 -33.92
N ASP A 497 44.55 10.03 -34.64
CA ASP A 497 44.61 9.69 -36.06
C ASP A 497 44.75 10.94 -36.93
N THR A 498 46.00 11.38 -37.11
CA THR A 498 46.39 12.54 -37.92
C THR A 498 46.06 12.42 -39.40
N LYS A 499 45.58 11.26 -39.86
CA LYS A 499 45.11 11.05 -41.25
C LYS A 499 43.65 11.48 -41.43
N LEU A 500 42.90 11.70 -40.34
CA LEU A 500 41.53 12.18 -40.40
C LEU A 500 41.50 13.66 -40.83
N PRO A 501 40.75 14.00 -41.91
CA PRO A 501 40.54 15.40 -42.28
C PRO A 501 39.70 16.11 -41.20
N LYS A 502 39.86 17.42 -41.06
CA LYS A 502 38.94 18.24 -40.25
C LYS A 502 37.52 18.10 -40.81
N SER A 503 36.69 17.34 -40.10
CA SER A 503 35.34 16.94 -40.51
C SER A 503 34.28 17.46 -39.56
N LEU A 504 33.05 17.63 -40.06
CA LEU A 504 31.87 17.99 -39.29
C LEU A 504 30.77 16.95 -39.54
N MET A 505 29.99 16.68 -38.50
CA MET A 505 28.82 15.79 -38.54
C MET A 505 27.57 16.67 -38.39
N ALA A 506 26.58 16.48 -39.27
CA ALA A 506 25.37 17.31 -39.32
C ALA A 506 24.08 16.49 -39.46
N VAL A 507 23.01 16.98 -38.83
CA VAL A 507 21.67 16.36 -38.83
C VAL A 507 20.88 16.86 -40.04
N VAL A 508 20.29 15.96 -40.85
CA VAL A 508 19.55 16.32 -42.08
C VAL A 508 18.20 15.59 -42.20
N GLY A 509 17.11 16.34 -42.36
CA GLY A 509 15.75 15.80 -42.53
C GLY A 509 15.43 15.38 -43.97
N LEU A 510 16.23 14.47 -44.53
CA LEU A 510 16.04 13.90 -45.87
C LEU A 510 15.99 12.38 -45.79
N SER A 511 15.28 11.72 -46.71
CA SER A 511 15.35 10.26 -46.82
C SER A 511 16.73 9.78 -47.29
N GLU A 512 17.08 8.52 -47.05
CA GLU A 512 18.35 7.93 -47.51
C GLU A 512 18.54 8.10 -49.02
N LEU A 513 17.50 7.81 -49.80
CA LEU A 513 17.53 7.81 -51.26
C LEU A 513 17.64 9.24 -51.83
N GLU A 514 17.10 10.25 -51.15
CA GLU A 514 17.32 11.66 -51.48
C GLU A 514 18.70 12.14 -51.05
N THR A 515 19.20 11.69 -49.90
CA THR A 515 20.54 12.02 -49.41
C THR A 515 21.60 11.52 -50.39
N LEU A 516 21.50 10.25 -50.81
CA LEU A 516 22.35 9.65 -51.86
C LEU A 516 22.32 10.42 -53.19
N LYS A 517 21.19 11.03 -53.55
CA LYS A 517 21.05 11.85 -54.77
C LYS A 517 21.59 13.28 -54.63
N ARG A 518 21.55 13.86 -53.42
CA ARG A 518 21.84 15.29 -53.17
C ARG A 518 23.18 15.55 -52.48
N CYS A 519 23.86 14.53 -51.94
CA CYS A 519 25.11 14.71 -51.21
C CYS A 519 26.26 15.12 -52.15
N PRO A 520 27.07 16.14 -51.81
CA PRO A 520 28.26 16.50 -52.59
C PRO A 520 29.29 15.37 -52.65
N LYS A 521 30.00 15.25 -53.78
CA LYS A 521 31.14 14.32 -53.90
C LYS A 521 32.21 14.67 -52.86
N GLY A 522 32.59 13.68 -52.04
CA GLY A 522 33.57 13.84 -50.96
C GLY A 522 32.94 13.86 -49.56
N THR A 523 31.67 14.22 -49.44
CA THR A 523 30.88 13.98 -48.22
C THR A 523 30.57 12.48 -48.12
N ASP A 524 30.78 11.91 -46.94
CA ASP A 524 30.44 10.51 -46.68
C ASP A 524 29.01 10.42 -46.15
N ILE A 525 28.25 9.43 -46.62
CA ILE A 525 26.82 9.29 -46.30
C ILE A 525 26.66 8.20 -45.27
N ALA A 526 26.35 8.63 -44.06
CA ALA A 526 26.11 7.78 -42.92
C ALA A 526 24.73 8.12 -42.37
N TYR A 527 23.74 7.24 -42.61
CA TYR A 527 22.32 7.53 -42.41
C TYR A 527 21.68 6.67 -41.32
N SER A 528 21.08 7.36 -40.34
CA SER A 528 19.90 6.89 -39.61
C SER A 528 18.93 8.06 -39.42
N ASN A 529 18.06 8.27 -40.41
CA ASN A 529 16.94 9.22 -40.42
C ASN A 529 17.23 10.57 -39.74
N GLY A 530 18.35 11.19 -40.15
CA GLY A 530 18.75 12.50 -39.68
C GLY A 530 19.89 12.54 -38.66
N LEU A 531 20.36 11.43 -38.07
CA LEU A 531 21.62 11.48 -37.30
C LEU A 531 22.83 11.16 -38.20
N PRO A 532 23.93 11.94 -38.11
CA PRO A 532 25.18 11.64 -38.79
C PRO A 532 25.92 10.50 -38.05
N LEU A 533 26.59 9.63 -38.80
CA LEU A 533 27.33 8.50 -38.25
C LEU A 533 28.80 8.52 -38.72
N HIS A 534 29.57 7.55 -38.27
CA HIS A 534 30.99 7.45 -38.57
C HIS A 534 31.26 7.27 -40.07
N SER A 535 32.42 7.76 -40.50
CA SER A 535 32.85 7.73 -41.89
C SER A 535 33.81 6.57 -42.15
N ARG A 536 33.84 6.08 -43.39
CA ARG A 536 34.89 5.19 -43.92
C ARG A 536 36.32 5.74 -43.72
N TYR A 537 36.48 7.06 -43.53
CA TYR A 537 37.77 7.64 -43.17
C TYR A 537 38.29 7.18 -41.79
N MET A 538 37.43 6.67 -40.91
CA MET A 538 37.81 6.06 -39.61
C MET A 538 38.45 4.66 -39.76
N ILE A 539 38.54 4.08 -40.96
CA ILE A 539 39.07 2.73 -41.15
C ILE A 539 40.55 2.59 -40.70
N THR A 540 41.32 3.68 -40.77
CA THR A 540 42.70 3.76 -40.26
C THR A 540 42.79 3.61 -38.75
N SER A 541 41.72 3.97 -38.02
CA SER A 541 41.60 3.82 -36.57
C SER A 541 41.13 2.41 -36.14
N LYS A 542 40.71 1.53 -37.07
CA LYS A 542 40.17 0.20 -36.73
C LYS A 542 41.18 -0.69 -36.00
N GLN A 543 42.33 -0.99 -36.63
CA GLN A 543 43.33 -1.88 -36.04
C GLN A 543 43.92 -1.32 -34.72
N PRO A 544 44.32 -0.03 -34.64
CA PRO A 544 44.78 0.55 -33.38
C PRO A 544 43.75 0.53 -32.25
N MET A 545 42.45 0.52 -32.57
CA MET A 545 41.40 0.33 -31.56
C MET A 545 41.37 -1.11 -31.04
N ILE A 546 41.38 -2.11 -31.93
CA ILE A 546 41.38 -3.53 -31.56
C ILE A 546 42.59 -3.84 -30.67
N ASP A 547 43.79 -3.53 -31.16
CA ASP A 547 45.07 -3.81 -30.48
C ASP A 547 45.15 -3.18 -29.09
N ASN A 548 44.45 -2.07 -28.85
CA ASN A 548 44.42 -1.41 -27.55
C ASN A 548 43.30 -1.90 -26.64
N ILE A 549 42.11 -2.22 -27.16
CA ILE A 549 41.00 -2.77 -26.37
C ILE A 549 41.34 -4.17 -25.85
N GLU A 550 41.92 -5.04 -26.68
CA GLU A 550 42.20 -6.44 -26.32
C GLU A 550 43.23 -6.60 -25.18
N LYS A 551 44.05 -5.57 -24.93
CA LYS A 551 44.95 -5.50 -23.76
C LYS A 551 44.19 -5.45 -22.42
N TYR A 552 42.96 -4.93 -22.42
CA TYR A 552 42.12 -4.77 -21.23
C TYR A 552 40.92 -5.72 -21.23
N VAL A 553 40.32 -5.99 -22.40
CA VAL A 553 39.20 -6.93 -22.59
C VAL A 553 39.71 -8.23 -23.20
N ALA A 554 40.60 -8.91 -22.48
CA ALA A 554 41.30 -10.11 -22.97
C ALA A 554 40.41 -11.37 -23.10
N LYS A 555 39.21 -11.36 -22.51
CA LYS A 555 38.22 -12.45 -22.56
C LYS A 555 36.82 -11.87 -22.80
N PRO A 556 36.47 -11.49 -24.04
CA PRO A 556 35.21 -10.83 -24.33
C PRO A 556 34.03 -11.78 -24.09
N LYS A 557 32.97 -11.27 -23.47
CA LYS A 557 31.75 -12.04 -23.17
C LYS A 557 30.77 -12.03 -24.35
N LEU A 558 29.96 -13.08 -24.45
CA LEU A 558 28.90 -13.21 -25.45
C LEU A 558 27.77 -12.22 -25.16
N ARG A 559 27.36 -11.44 -26.16
CA ARG A 559 26.24 -10.48 -26.05
C ARG A 559 24.92 -11.23 -25.85
N SER A 560 24.09 -10.77 -24.91
CA SER A 560 22.77 -11.37 -24.71
C SER A 560 21.78 -11.00 -25.81
N LYS A 561 20.67 -11.75 -25.90
CA LYS A 561 19.56 -11.44 -26.82
C LYS A 561 18.81 -10.15 -26.47
N LYS A 562 19.02 -9.59 -25.27
CA LYS A 562 18.42 -8.31 -24.86
C LYS A 562 19.11 -7.11 -25.50
N TRP A 563 20.38 -7.25 -25.89
CA TRP A 563 21.15 -6.19 -26.53
C TRP A 563 20.91 -6.17 -28.04
N LEU A 564 20.00 -5.31 -28.47
CA LEU A 564 19.81 -5.00 -29.89
C LEU A 564 20.93 -4.06 -30.35
N SER A 565 21.85 -4.62 -31.13
CA SER A 565 22.92 -3.86 -31.78
C SER A 565 22.36 -3.02 -32.93
N THR A 566 22.87 -1.80 -33.04
CA THR A 566 22.71 -0.91 -34.19
C THR A 566 23.85 -1.04 -35.19
N ALA A 567 24.96 -1.66 -34.81
CA ALA A 567 26.14 -1.84 -35.67
C ALA A 567 26.19 -3.20 -36.38
N VAL A 568 25.50 -4.23 -35.87
CA VAL A 568 25.52 -5.61 -36.38
C VAL A 568 24.18 -5.97 -37.01
N THR A 569 24.22 -6.44 -38.25
CA THR A 569 23.04 -6.87 -39.03
C THR A 569 22.79 -8.39 -38.95
N PRO A 570 21.65 -8.89 -39.45
CA PRO A 570 21.47 -10.32 -39.69
C PRO A 570 22.48 -10.93 -40.67
N GLU A 571 23.08 -10.15 -41.56
CA GLU A 571 24.12 -10.58 -42.50
C GLU A 571 25.49 -10.75 -41.80
N ASP A 572 25.72 -10.00 -40.73
CA ASP A 572 26.92 -10.09 -39.88
C ASP A 572 26.88 -11.26 -38.87
N ILE A 573 25.77 -12.01 -38.78
CA ILE A 573 25.58 -13.09 -37.79
C ILE A 573 26.63 -14.19 -37.89
N ASP A 574 27.14 -14.47 -39.09
CA ASP A 574 28.16 -15.50 -39.32
C ASP A 574 29.56 -15.07 -38.88
N ASN A 575 29.79 -13.78 -38.63
CA ASN A 575 31.04 -13.29 -38.04
C ASN A 575 31.02 -13.52 -36.51
N GLU A 576 31.60 -14.63 -36.09
CA GLU A 576 31.65 -15.05 -34.68
C GLU A 576 32.19 -13.96 -33.74
N SER A 577 33.19 -13.18 -34.17
CA SER A 577 33.81 -12.13 -33.34
C SER A 577 32.84 -11.00 -32.94
N LEU A 578 31.81 -10.74 -33.75
CA LEU A 578 30.78 -9.72 -33.52
C LEU A 578 29.65 -10.21 -32.60
N ARG A 579 29.65 -11.49 -32.23
CA ARG A 579 28.75 -12.04 -31.20
C ARG A 579 29.22 -11.73 -29.78
N TYR A 580 30.49 -11.36 -29.61
CA TYR A 580 31.09 -11.02 -28.32
C TYR A 580 31.35 -9.51 -28.20
N ALA A 581 31.38 -8.97 -26.98
CA ALA A 581 31.79 -7.60 -26.68
C ALA A 581 33.33 -7.45 -26.78
N SER A 582 33.86 -7.62 -27.99
CA SER A 582 35.29 -7.72 -28.31
C SER A 582 35.88 -6.40 -28.83
N GLY A 583 37.22 -6.32 -28.93
CA GLY A 583 37.89 -5.21 -29.62
C GLY A 583 37.41 -5.06 -31.07
N GLU A 584 37.24 -6.18 -31.77
CA GLU A 584 36.67 -6.23 -33.13
C GLU A 584 35.22 -5.71 -33.16
N TYR A 585 34.37 -6.03 -32.18
CA TYR A 585 33.01 -5.48 -32.08
C TYR A 585 33.00 -3.96 -31.93
N PHE A 586 33.78 -3.41 -31.00
CA PHE A 586 33.80 -1.96 -30.76
C PHE A 586 34.45 -1.19 -31.92
N ALA A 587 35.44 -1.79 -32.58
CA ALA A 587 36.04 -1.26 -33.80
C ALA A 587 35.09 -1.33 -35.00
N HIS A 588 34.31 -2.41 -35.14
CA HIS A 588 33.21 -2.50 -36.12
C HIS A 588 32.16 -1.43 -35.86
N ASN A 589 31.69 -1.26 -34.61
CA ASN A 589 30.77 -0.18 -34.24
C ASN A 589 31.32 1.23 -34.55
N LEU A 590 32.65 1.43 -34.53
CA LEU A 590 33.28 2.70 -34.91
C LEU A 590 33.32 2.93 -36.44
N VAL A 591 33.46 1.89 -37.27
CA VAL A 591 33.60 2.07 -38.74
C VAL A 591 32.30 1.80 -39.51
N SER A 592 31.36 1.07 -38.91
CA SER A 592 30.11 0.65 -39.53
C SER A 592 28.99 1.66 -39.37
N ARG A 593 27.97 1.51 -40.21
CA ARG A 593 26.73 2.30 -40.17
C ARG A 593 25.87 1.89 -38.98
N VAL A 594 25.62 2.84 -38.07
CA VAL A 594 24.63 2.75 -36.99
C VAL A 594 23.20 2.76 -37.57
N ARG A 595 22.53 1.60 -37.56
CA ARG A 595 21.20 1.33 -38.13
C ARG A 595 20.05 1.56 -37.16
N PHE A 596 20.14 2.63 -36.37
CA PHE A 596 19.25 2.87 -35.22
C PHE A 596 17.75 2.84 -35.54
N TYR A 597 17.31 3.41 -36.67
CA TYR A 597 15.92 3.35 -37.11
C TYR A 597 15.42 1.93 -37.46
N GLU A 598 16.28 1.08 -38.03
CA GLU A 598 15.97 -0.33 -38.33
C GLU A 598 15.91 -1.17 -37.04
N THR A 599 16.76 -0.84 -36.06
CA THR A 599 16.76 -1.46 -34.73
C THR A 599 15.53 -1.05 -33.92
N LEU A 600 15.13 0.23 -33.93
CA LEU A 600 13.92 0.71 -33.23
C LEU A 600 12.64 0.00 -33.72
N LYS A 601 12.54 -0.37 -35.00
CA LYS A 601 11.38 -1.10 -35.54
C LYS A 601 11.22 -2.52 -35.00
N GLN A 602 12.20 -3.05 -34.28
CA GLN A 602 12.15 -4.38 -33.65
C GLN A 602 11.49 -4.32 -32.26
N LEU A 603 11.29 -3.13 -31.68
CA LEU A 603 10.62 -2.95 -30.39
C LEU A 603 9.09 -3.09 -30.55
N PRO A 604 8.37 -3.51 -29.49
CA PRO A 604 6.91 -3.46 -29.47
C PRO A 604 6.38 -2.04 -29.70
N SER A 605 5.23 -1.94 -30.38
CA SER A 605 4.62 -0.65 -30.69
C SER A 605 4.23 0.17 -29.44
N ASN A 606 3.94 -0.50 -28.31
CA ASN A 606 3.59 0.08 -27.02
C ASN A 606 4.76 0.14 -26.01
N ALA A 607 6.00 -0.03 -26.46
CA ALA A 607 7.18 -0.05 -25.59
C ALA A 607 7.36 1.27 -24.82
N VAL A 608 7.96 1.18 -23.63
CA VAL A 608 8.43 2.32 -22.86
C VAL A 608 9.94 2.44 -23.05
N VAL A 609 10.36 3.50 -23.73
CA VAL A 609 11.76 3.74 -24.10
C VAL A 609 12.34 4.79 -23.16
N LEU A 610 13.22 4.35 -22.27
CA LEU A 610 13.89 5.18 -21.27
C LEU A 610 15.28 5.58 -21.78
N GLU A 611 15.43 6.86 -22.16
CA GLU A 611 16.70 7.43 -22.62
C GLU A 611 17.60 7.77 -21.44
N LEU A 612 18.61 6.93 -21.22
CA LEU A 612 19.61 7.07 -20.17
C LEU A 612 20.83 7.81 -20.72
N GLY A 613 20.85 9.13 -20.60
CA GLY A 613 22.02 9.95 -20.93
C GLY A 613 21.84 11.41 -20.59
N PRO A 614 22.85 12.28 -20.81
CA PRO A 614 22.90 13.63 -20.25
C PRO A 614 21.89 14.65 -20.82
N HIS A 615 21.23 14.32 -21.93
CA HIS A 615 20.17 15.14 -22.54
C HIS A 615 19.33 14.28 -23.49
N SER A 616 18.03 14.55 -23.60
CA SER A 616 17.17 13.89 -24.58
C SER A 616 17.47 14.33 -26.01
N LEU A 617 18.11 13.45 -26.78
CA LEU A 617 18.36 13.58 -28.21
C LEU A 617 17.30 12.83 -29.03
N PHE A 618 16.83 11.69 -28.53
CA PHE A 618 16.12 10.71 -29.35
C PHE A 618 14.61 10.80 -29.31
N LYS A 619 14.02 11.64 -28.43
CA LYS A 619 12.56 11.76 -28.25
C LYS A 619 11.79 11.77 -29.56
N ARG A 620 12.13 12.70 -30.46
CA ARG A 620 11.47 12.85 -31.76
C ARG A 620 11.56 11.60 -32.62
N ILE A 621 12.76 11.02 -32.75
CA ILE A 621 13.02 9.84 -33.57
C ILE A 621 12.24 8.63 -33.05
N VAL A 622 12.23 8.42 -31.73
CA VAL A 622 11.46 7.33 -31.10
C VAL A 622 9.96 7.53 -31.35
N THR A 623 9.41 8.72 -31.11
CA THR A 623 7.97 8.99 -31.32
C THR A 623 7.54 8.94 -32.79
N GLU A 624 8.40 9.32 -33.74
CA GLU A 624 8.11 9.22 -35.18
C GLU A 624 8.24 7.77 -35.69
N THR A 625 9.08 6.94 -35.05
CA THR A 625 9.28 5.52 -35.44
C THR A 625 8.24 4.59 -34.81
N LEU A 626 7.86 4.87 -33.56
CA LEU A 626 6.94 4.07 -32.75
C LEU A 626 5.87 5.01 -32.14
N PRO A 627 4.81 5.40 -32.89
CA PRO A 627 3.86 6.42 -32.45
C PRO A 627 3.07 6.08 -31.17
N ASN A 628 2.93 4.78 -30.85
CA ASN A 628 2.24 4.30 -29.66
C ASN A 628 3.19 4.03 -28.47
N SER A 629 4.50 4.26 -28.64
CA SER A 629 5.50 4.10 -27.58
C SER A 629 5.47 5.28 -26.61
N THR A 630 6.02 5.10 -25.41
CA THR A 630 6.24 6.20 -24.48
C THR A 630 7.73 6.44 -24.32
N HIS A 631 8.20 7.59 -24.79
CA HIS A 631 9.59 8.02 -24.62
C HIS A 631 9.73 8.86 -23.33
N ILE A 632 10.70 8.49 -22.49
CA ILE A 632 11.02 9.14 -21.23
C ILE A 632 12.51 9.48 -21.24
N SER A 633 12.88 10.67 -20.79
CA SER A 633 14.27 11.05 -20.58
C SER A 633 14.45 11.58 -19.17
N LEU A 634 15.53 11.15 -18.51
CA LEU A 634 15.83 11.47 -17.12
C LEU A 634 16.63 12.78 -16.97
N MET A 635 17.27 13.26 -18.04
CA MET A 635 18.07 14.48 -18.02
C MET A 635 17.84 15.35 -19.24
N LYS A 636 17.98 16.67 -19.06
CA LYS A 636 17.86 17.67 -20.09
C LYS A 636 18.79 18.85 -19.78
N LYS A 637 19.79 19.03 -20.64
CA LYS A 637 20.53 20.29 -20.82
C LYS A 637 19.58 21.51 -20.92
N ASP A 638 19.96 22.61 -20.29
CA ASP A 638 19.24 23.90 -20.32
C ASP A 638 17.74 23.76 -19.94
N SER A 639 17.47 22.94 -18.92
CA SER A 639 16.13 22.75 -18.34
C SER A 639 15.72 23.91 -17.44
N ASN A 640 14.43 24.29 -17.49
CA ASN A 640 13.83 25.26 -16.56
C ASN A 640 13.68 24.72 -15.13
N HIS A 641 13.79 23.41 -14.95
CA HIS A 641 13.72 22.68 -13.68
C HIS A 641 15.04 21.98 -13.38
N SER A 642 15.32 21.63 -12.12
CA SER A 642 16.49 20.84 -11.79
C SER A 642 16.47 19.52 -12.54
N ASN A 643 17.65 19.01 -12.92
CA ASN A 643 17.74 17.66 -13.49
C ASN A 643 17.34 16.58 -12.46
N LEU A 644 17.38 16.89 -11.15
CA LEU A 644 16.80 16.03 -10.11
C LEU A 644 15.26 15.98 -10.20
N ASP A 645 14.60 17.12 -10.40
CA ASP A 645 13.14 17.18 -10.56
C ASP A 645 12.68 16.44 -11.82
N LEU A 646 13.44 16.59 -12.92
CA LEU A 646 13.18 15.89 -14.17
C LEU A 646 13.39 14.37 -14.02
N PHE A 647 14.45 13.95 -13.33
CA PHE A 647 14.70 12.55 -13.01
C PHE A 647 13.53 11.94 -12.20
N MET A 648 13.09 12.63 -11.14
CA MET A 648 11.96 12.18 -10.31
C MET A 648 10.63 12.18 -11.09
N SER A 649 10.42 13.17 -11.97
CA SER A 649 9.26 13.20 -12.88
C SER A 649 9.28 12.03 -13.86
N GLY A 650 10.45 11.64 -14.35
CA GLY A 650 10.62 10.44 -15.18
C GLY A 650 10.28 9.15 -14.43
N LEU A 651 10.69 9.03 -13.17
CA LEU A 651 10.29 7.90 -12.30
C LEU A 651 8.78 7.88 -12.03
N ALA A 652 8.15 9.03 -11.81
CA ALA A 652 6.70 9.13 -11.66
C ALA A 652 5.97 8.68 -12.94
N THR A 653 6.42 9.11 -14.12
CA THR A 653 5.88 8.63 -15.41
C THR A 653 6.07 7.12 -15.58
N ILE A 654 7.21 6.55 -15.17
CA ILE A 654 7.43 5.09 -15.18
C ILE A 654 6.42 4.37 -14.28
N TYR A 655 6.13 4.91 -13.10
CA TYR A 655 5.13 4.35 -12.17
C TYR A 655 3.71 4.42 -12.73
N GLU A 656 3.29 5.56 -13.30
CA GLU A 656 1.99 5.73 -13.98
C GLU A 656 1.78 4.72 -15.12
N LEU A 657 2.85 4.31 -15.81
CA LEU A 657 2.83 3.32 -16.88
C LEU A 657 2.71 1.86 -16.38
N GLY A 658 2.70 1.63 -15.07
CA GLY A 658 2.47 0.33 -14.44
C GLY A 658 3.73 -0.41 -13.98
N PHE A 659 4.90 0.23 -14.02
CA PHE A 659 6.11 -0.30 -13.38
C PHE A 659 6.16 0.10 -11.90
N ASN A 660 6.99 -0.57 -11.09
CA ASN A 660 7.05 -0.34 -9.65
C ASN A 660 8.50 -0.10 -9.16
N PRO A 661 9.10 1.07 -9.44
CA PRO A 661 10.45 1.40 -8.99
C PRO A 661 10.54 1.48 -7.45
N SER A 662 11.51 0.80 -6.85
CA SER A 662 11.82 0.88 -5.41
C SER A 662 12.54 2.17 -5.06
N ILE A 663 11.80 3.29 -5.07
CA ILE A 663 12.32 4.65 -4.85
C ILE A 663 12.91 4.85 -3.44
N ASP A 664 12.52 4.04 -2.46
CA ASP A 664 13.06 4.03 -1.09
C ASP A 664 14.59 3.87 -1.08
N LYS A 665 15.13 3.09 -2.01
CA LYS A 665 16.57 2.81 -2.15
C LYS A 665 17.39 4.02 -2.63
N LEU A 666 16.74 5.10 -3.09
CA LEU A 666 17.41 6.35 -3.46
C LEU A 666 17.76 7.21 -2.23
N TYR A 667 17.10 6.95 -1.09
CA TYR A 667 17.20 7.74 0.13
C TYR A 667 17.94 6.97 1.23
N ALA A 668 18.22 7.65 2.34
CA ALA A 668 18.64 6.96 3.56
C ALA A 668 17.48 6.04 4.04
N ARG A 669 17.82 4.85 4.55
CA ARG A 669 16.80 3.95 5.11
C ARG A 669 16.08 4.63 6.27
N VAL A 670 14.76 4.53 6.26
CA VAL A 670 13.92 4.90 7.39
C VAL A 670 14.26 4.00 8.58
N GLU A 671 14.34 4.57 9.77
CA GLU A 671 14.45 3.79 11.02
C GLU A 671 13.06 3.28 11.39
N TRP A 672 12.94 1.96 11.54
CA TRP A 672 11.70 1.29 11.94
C TRP A 672 11.78 0.85 13.41
N PRO A 673 10.66 0.83 14.16
CA PRO A 673 9.33 1.28 13.74
C PRO A 673 9.22 2.81 13.66
N VAL A 674 8.25 3.31 12.87
CA VAL A 674 7.97 4.75 12.78
C VAL A 674 7.65 5.37 14.14
N ALA A 675 7.91 6.67 14.25
CA ALA A 675 7.54 7.43 15.43
C ALA A 675 6.01 7.38 15.69
N ARG A 676 5.64 7.36 16.97
CA ARG A 676 4.27 7.60 17.43
C ARG A 676 3.73 8.92 16.87
N ASN A 677 2.42 9.01 16.68
CA ASN A 677 1.71 10.13 16.06
C ASN A 677 1.98 10.28 14.53
N THR A 678 2.61 9.28 13.89
CA THR A 678 2.68 9.23 12.41
C THR A 678 1.28 9.00 11.86
N GLN A 679 0.88 9.82 10.87
CA GLN A 679 -0.45 9.79 10.25
C GLN A 679 -0.88 8.36 9.87
N SER A 680 -2.10 7.99 10.25
CA SER A 680 -2.72 6.72 9.83
C SER A 680 -2.95 6.74 8.31
N ILE A 681 -2.67 5.61 7.65
CA ILE A 681 -2.89 5.44 6.20
C ILE A 681 -4.29 4.86 5.96
N SER A 682 -4.87 4.14 6.92
CA SER A 682 -6.22 3.55 6.79
C SER A 682 -7.28 4.60 6.45
N SER A 683 -7.19 5.80 7.03
CA SER A 683 -8.09 6.92 6.75
C SER A 683 -7.84 7.61 5.41
N LEU A 684 -6.65 7.45 4.81
CA LEU A 684 -6.28 8.08 3.54
C LEU A 684 -6.74 7.27 2.33
N ILE A 685 -6.92 5.95 2.50
CA ILE A 685 -7.45 5.07 1.45
C ILE A 685 -8.87 5.48 1.08
N LYS A 686 -9.16 5.47 -0.23
CA LYS A 686 -10.47 5.75 -0.81
C LYS A 686 -10.77 4.66 -1.85
N TRP A 687 -12.02 4.21 -1.84
CA TRP A 687 -12.54 3.12 -2.65
C TRP A 687 -13.46 3.66 -3.75
N ASP A 688 -13.66 2.91 -4.83
CA ASP A 688 -14.74 3.23 -5.78
C ASP A 688 -16.10 2.82 -5.19
N HIS A 689 -16.67 3.74 -4.40
CA HIS A 689 -18.01 3.64 -3.83
C HIS A 689 -19.08 4.32 -4.70
N SER A 690 -18.88 4.35 -6.03
CA SER A 690 -19.88 4.86 -6.98
C SER A 690 -21.12 3.96 -7.07
N LEU A 691 -20.96 2.65 -6.88
CA LEU A 691 -22.06 1.67 -6.83
C LEU A 691 -22.68 1.58 -5.44
N GLN A 692 -24.00 1.39 -5.41
CA GLN A 692 -24.79 1.11 -4.22
C GLN A 692 -25.50 -0.23 -4.40
N TYR A 693 -25.45 -1.07 -3.36
CA TYR A 693 -26.01 -2.42 -3.30
C TYR A 693 -27.19 -2.49 -2.33
N ASP A 694 -28.04 -3.53 -2.37
CA ASP A 694 -29.27 -3.57 -1.58
C ASP A 694 -29.06 -3.29 -0.08
N ARG A 695 -29.92 -2.39 0.43
CA ARG A 695 -30.02 -2.01 1.84
C ARG A 695 -30.91 -3.02 2.56
N LYS A 696 -30.29 -3.92 3.33
CA LYS A 696 -30.95 -4.95 4.14
C LYS A 696 -31.75 -4.33 5.31
N ILE A 697 -32.99 -3.92 5.03
CA ILE A 697 -33.90 -3.22 5.96
C ILE A 697 -35.09 -4.08 6.40
N TYR A 698 -35.68 -3.74 7.55
CA TYR A 698 -36.96 -4.29 8.01
C TYR A 698 -38.15 -3.48 7.45
N PRO A 699 -39.26 -4.11 7.01
CA PRO A 699 -39.56 -5.53 7.03
C PRO A 699 -39.05 -6.32 5.81
N LYS A 700 -38.48 -5.66 4.79
CA LYS A 700 -38.08 -6.25 3.49
C LYS A 700 -37.36 -7.60 3.63
N MET A 701 -36.42 -7.71 4.57
CA MET A 701 -35.63 -8.93 4.80
C MET A 701 -36.23 -9.92 5.83
N TYR A 702 -37.11 -9.46 6.73
CA TYR A 702 -37.50 -10.21 7.94
C TYR A 702 -39.01 -10.11 8.26
N ASN A 703 -39.86 -10.14 7.24
CA ASN A 703 -41.30 -10.12 7.47
C ASN A 703 -41.79 -11.50 7.98
N ARG A 704 -42.21 -11.58 9.24
CA ARG A 704 -42.97 -12.73 9.76
C ARG A 704 -44.42 -12.65 9.28
N VAL A 705 -44.64 -12.93 8.01
CA VAL A 705 -45.98 -13.25 7.51
C VAL A 705 -46.20 -14.75 7.66
N ASN A 706 -47.43 -15.15 7.97
CA ASN A 706 -47.80 -16.57 7.91
C ASN A 706 -47.60 -17.07 6.47
N ALA A 707 -47.41 -18.39 6.29
CA ALA A 707 -47.13 -19.02 5.00
C ALA A 707 -48.29 -18.97 3.97
N SER A 708 -49.26 -18.08 4.16
CA SER A 708 -50.41 -17.81 3.27
C SER A 708 -50.20 -16.63 2.33
N ASP A 709 -49.31 -15.68 2.66
CA ASP A 709 -49.23 -14.39 1.97
C ASP A 709 -47.94 -14.30 1.14
N MET A 710 -48.08 -14.40 -0.18
CA MET A 710 -46.97 -14.28 -1.12
C MET A 710 -46.81 -12.83 -1.58
N ASN A 711 -45.67 -12.21 -1.29
CA ASN A 711 -45.32 -10.90 -1.82
C ASN A 711 -44.29 -11.09 -2.94
N VAL A 712 -44.62 -10.65 -4.16
CA VAL A 712 -43.71 -10.69 -5.30
C VAL A 712 -43.24 -9.27 -5.62
N TRP A 713 -41.91 -9.10 -5.70
CA TRP A 713 -41.26 -7.84 -6.03
C TRP A 713 -40.70 -7.96 -7.44
N ILE A 714 -41.12 -7.05 -8.32
CA ILE A 714 -40.68 -7.00 -9.72
C ILE A 714 -39.74 -5.81 -9.89
N SER A 715 -38.56 -6.02 -10.47
CA SER A 715 -37.51 -4.99 -10.60
C SER A 715 -36.89 -4.97 -12.00
N PRO A 716 -36.61 -3.80 -12.60
CA PRO A 716 -35.96 -3.75 -13.92
C PRO A 716 -34.48 -4.19 -13.87
N HIS A 717 -33.93 -4.30 -12.66
CA HIS A 717 -32.54 -4.71 -12.42
C HIS A 717 -32.41 -6.22 -12.23
N VAL A 718 -33.52 -6.94 -12.05
CA VAL A 718 -33.55 -8.41 -12.04
C VAL A 718 -33.74 -8.88 -13.49
N LYS A 719 -32.81 -9.70 -13.98
CA LYS A 719 -32.77 -10.12 -15.39
C LYS A 719 -34.01 -10.92 -15.79
N GLU A 720 -34.53 -11.70 -14.86
CA GLU A 720 -35.71 -12.54 -14.97
C GLU A 720 -37.01 -11.71 -15.05
N ASP A 721 -37.01 -10.50 -14.48
CA ASP A 721 -38.15 -9.56 -14.47
C ASP A 721 -38.10 -8.54 -15.61
N ALA A 722 -36.92 -8.33 -16.22
CA ALA A 722 -36.69 -7.26 -17.19
C ALA A 722 -37.68 -7.26 -18.38
N PHE A 723 -38.20 -8.43 -18.78
CA PHE A 723 -39.19 -8.56 -19.86
C PHE A 723 -40.53 -7.86 -19.54
N TYR A 724 -40.87 -7.65 -18.27
CA TYR A 724 -42.05 -6.86 -17.90
C TYR A 724 -41.93 -5.40 -18.34
N TYR A 725 -40.70 -4.88 -18.52
CA TYR A 725 -40.43 -3.50 -18.92
C TYR A 725 -40.51 -3.24 -20.44
N ASP A 726 -40.69 -4.31 -21.22
CA ASP A 726 -41.04 -4.24 -22.64
C ASP A 726 -42.55 -4.07 -22.87
N HIS A 727 -43.40 -4.32 -21.85
CA HIS A 727 -44.84 -4.11 -21.92
C HIS A 727 -45.20 -2.62 -21.76
N ARG A 728 -44.92 -1.86 -22.82
CA ARG A 728 -45.17 -0.42 -22.92
C ARG A 728 -46.47 -0.13 -23.64
N LEU A 729 -47.35 0.63 -22.99
CA LEU A 729 -48.61 1.11 -23.55
C LEU A 729 -48.66 2.63 -23.41
N ASP A 730 -48.88 3.34 -24.51
CA ASP A 730 -48.90 4.81 -24.62
C ASP A 730 -47.67 5.55 -24.04
N GLY A 731 -46.55 4.83 -23.88
CA GLY A 731 -45.27 5.34 -23.36
C GLY A 731 -44.95 4.86 -21.95
N ASP A 732 -45.96 4.48 -21.16
CA ASP A 732 -45.82 3.97 -19.81
C ASP A 732 -45.52 2.46 -19.80
N VAL A 733 -44.67 2.04 -18.87
CA VAL A 733 -44.46 0.61 -18.56
C VAL A 733 -45.56 0.18 -17.60
N LEU A 734 -46.47 -0.68 -18.07
CA LEU A 734 -47.56 -1.22 -17.26
C LEU A 734 -47.31 -2.70 -16.99
N PHE A 735 -47.51 -3.16 -15.76
CA PHE A 735 -47.44 -4.60 -15.50
C PHE A 735 -48.55 -5.33 -16.28
N PRO A 736 -48.24 -6.38 -17.06
CA PRO A 736 -49.23 -7.05 -17.92
C PRO A 736 -50.42 -7.58 -17.11
N ALA A 737 -51.64 -7.39 -17.62
CA ALA A 737 -52.84 -7.93 -16.97
C ALA A 737 -52.80 -9.46 -16.81
N THR A 738 -52.13 -10.16 -17.72
CA THR A 738 -51.84 -11.60 -17.66
C THR A 738 -50.83 -11.98 -16.58
N GLY A 739 -49.97 -11.05 -16.15
CA GLY A 739 -49.03 -11.27 -15.04
C GLY A 739 -49.75 -11.54 -13.73
N TYR A 740 -50.87 -10.87 -13.46
CA TYR A 740 -51.72 -11.12 -12.27
C TYR A 740 -52.42 -12.49 -12.27
N LEU A 741 -52.32 -13.27 -13.35
CA LEU A 741 -52.79 -14.66 -13.41
C LEU A 741 -51.66 -15.68 -13.18
N LEU A 742 -50.41 -15.21 -13.17
CA LEU A 742 -49.19 -15.99 -12.91
C LEU A 742 -48.74 -15.87 -11.44
N LEU A 743 -49.08 -14.74 -10.81
CA LEU A 743 -48.96 -14.45 -9.38
C LEU A 743 -50.11 -15.11 -8.59
#